data_AF-A0A241W4F2-F1
#
_entry.id   AF-A0A241W4F2-F1
#
_cell.length_a   1.000
_cell.length_b   1.000
_cell.length_c   1.000
_cell.angle_alpha   90.00
_cell.angle_beta   90.00
_cell.angle_gamma   90.00
#
_symmetry.space_group_name_H-M   'P 1'
#
loop_
_entity.id
_entity.type
_entity.pdbx_description
1 polymer ?
#
loop_
_entity_poly.entity_id
_entity_poly.type
_entity_poly.pdbx_seq_one_letter_code
_entity_poly.pdbx_strand_id
1 'polypeptide(L)'
;MKLRALAVVVALVMTGCGGGGGESGQSANPAESTQNEGQITLATGIRLADVASELNAAAFSLESWNPTAIQRSGDILYIANNQPTVEILRYDLKNKKVLSSISAASAFGNTGKTWTDISDLYIAGNRLYVSSSGSHRADIFDISGTAPVYFWSVGTGSTGGGQPFFAMTNPSAIIANDQYVFVADNLNRINVWTQETVNGKASASLRKFSRLALPSCGAGCVPRLEIIGDQLYASTANGHTHVYNIKAITEALNESTLIQPDKTQNSVSTVVHSATDNLLYAAQPNGKILSYSKNNLTNFTTALPSSAIDTVQQYRLAGQNAQTLPKSLDLTVYGDVIYTLSNQKIIALPLRKIKQVISDTPVASTGLLESKATEQTRMLQDGESWATLTNTTLRNIPVNKILSASFTGNGISLQSYSAAEVNNLKIVGKLRQSDQWVEIATLDRLTPFSTSKLNLTIDKNAGFNLINKIGSARIEGLSNFSEVPVELFEEVKITSDSDTHVQKLNTIKAKWKLTFGTYNPESDSKWCRITPLYAREWVIMMTNFAYLLSTPEFETLWFNHKAAMGHDFFGNAGKVEGTNGFFKAADYTRVYNEIFNRGQISLGVTNMGGGLGGGQVLGVDGWIYYGHYRQSGYRIVAHEFGHHWGNHSSAWAMEGWGFEAMMDNLNFYFQRQPGSLPYMDPNLNSFHTRSNDELCGDIRDNILNGVASKTPWNKVDEYFKNNPLPK
;
A
#
# COMPACT_ATOMS: atom_id res chain seq x y z
N MET A 1 -28.55 19.37 29.82
CA MET A 1 -28.21 18.59 28.62
C MET A 1 -27.12 19.33 27.85
N LYS A 2 -25.86 18.99 28.14
CA LYS A 2 -24.59 19.36 27.48
C LYS A 2 -23.49 18.88 28.44
N LEU A 3 -22.96 17.67 28.23
CA LEU A 3 -21.77 17.19 28.93
C LEU A 3 -20.54 17.73 28.19
N ARG A 4 -19.83 18.67 28.81
CA ARG A 4 -18.40 18.87 28.57
C ARG A 4 -17.67 18.22 29.75
N ALA A 5 -16.98 17.13 29.50
CA ALA A 5 -16.05 16.53 30.45
C ALA A 5 -14.74 17.30 30.39
N LEU A 6 -14.46 18.06 31.44
CA LEU A 6 -13.15 18.62 31.76
C LEU A 6 -12.62 17.79 32.94
N ALA A 7 -11.68 16.89 32.69
CA ALA A 7 -10.99 16.17 33.76
C ALA A 7 -9.94 17.09 34.36
N VAL A 8 -10.27 17.68 35.51
CA VAL A 8 -9.34 18.42 36.37
C VAL A 8 -8.59 17.42 37.24
N VAL A 9 -7.27 17.57 37.24
CA VAL A 9 -6.30 16.88 38.09
C VAL A 9 -6.63 17.13 39.56
N VAL A 10 -6.87 16.06 40.32
CA VAL A 10 -7.03 16.12 41.78
C VAL A 10 -5.64 16.00 42.42
N ALA A 11 -5.12 17.12 42.90
CA ALA A 11 -4.07 17.15 43.92
C ALA A 11 -4.75 17.25 45.29
N LEU A 12 -4.70 16.18 46.09
CA LEU A 12 -5.12 16.22 47.48
C LEU A 12 -3.90 16.52 48.37
N VAL A 13 -3.87 17.72 48.93
CA VAL A 13 -3.10 18.06 50.13
C VAL A 13 -3.98 17.79 51.33
N MET A 14 -3.57 16.88 52.21
CA MET A 14 -4.11 16.79 53.58
C MET A 14 -2.95 16.59 54.56
N THR A 15 -2.64 17.65 55.30
CA THR A 15 -1.90 17.66 56.56
C THR A 15 -2.80 17.20 57.70
N GLY A 16 -2.28 16.43 58.67
CA GLY A 16 -2.82 16.44 60.04
C GLY A 16 -2.70 15.17 60.88
N CYS A 17 -1.63 15.11 61.67
CA CYS A 17 -1.51 14.66 63.08
C CYS A 17 -1.95 13.27 63.59
N GLY A 18 -1.04 12.67 64.38
CA GLY A 18 -1.26 11.65 65.41
C GLY A 18 -0.61 10.31 65.02
N GLY A 19 0.34 9.69 65.71
CA GLY A 19 0.85 9.82 67.08
C GLY A 19 0.97 8.40 67.67
N GLY A 20 2.17 7.96 68.07
CA GLY A 20 2.35 6.84 69.01
C GLY A 20 3.21 5.65 68.57
N GLY A 21 4.50 5.69 68.94
CA GLY A 21 5.22 4.67 69.72
C GLY A 21 5.42 3.23 69.18
N GLY A 22 6.69 2.81 69.10
CA GLY A 22 7.08 1.39 69.16
C GLY A 22 8.37 1.05 68.44
N GLU A 23 9.50 1.12 69.15
CA GLU A 23 10.81 0.63 68.70
C GLU A 23 10.85 -0.90 68.59
N SER A 24 11.41 -1.41 67.49
CA SER A 24 12.40 -2.50 67.51
C SER A 24 13.02 -2.61 66.11
N GLY A 25 14.32 -2.33 66.02
CA GLY A 25 15.01 -2.16 64.74
C GLY A 25 15.40 -3.46 64.05
N GLN A 26 15.67 -3.35 62.76
CA GLN A 26 16.74 -4.09 62.09
C GLN A 26 17.16 -3.35 60.81
N SER A 27 18.48 -3.27 60.67
CA SER A 27 19.27 -2.64 59.61
C SER A 27 18.80 -2.98 58.19
N ALA A 28 18.65 -1.96 57.35
CA ALA A 28 18.65 -2.09 55.89
C ALA A 28 19.41 -0.92 55.24
N ASN A 29 20.34 -1.29 54.36
CA ASN A 29 21.21 -0.45 53.54
C ASN A 29 20.44 0.57 52.67
N PRO A 30 21.11 1.65 52.21
CA PRO A 30 20.42 2.76 51.55
C PRO A 30 19.81 2.33 50.23
N ALA A 31 18.51 2.52 50.11
CA ALA A 31 17.79 2.40 48.85
C ALA A 31 18.31 3.49 47.88
N GLU A 32 18.96 3.06 46.81
CA GLU A 32 19.13 3.87 45.62
C GLU A 32 17.75 4.28 45.11
N SER A 33 17.49 5.58 45.16
CA SER A 33 16.36 6.21 44.50
C SER A 33 16.56 6.16 42.98
N THR A 34 15.88 5.27 42.28
CA THR A 34 15.67 5.42 40.85
C THR A 34 14.54 6.42 40.63
N GLN A 35 14.92 7.66 40.33
CA GLN A 35 14.04 8.66 39.74
C GLN A 35 13.56 8.12 38.38
N ASN A 36 12.29 7.75 38.28
CA ASN A 36 11.63 7.53 37.00
C ASN A 36 11.18 8.90 36.46
N GLU A 37 12.04 9.56 35.71
CA GLU A 37 11.68 10.75 34.94
C GLU A 37 10.88 10.34 33.68
N GLY A 38 9.65 10.84 33.57
CA GLY A 38 9.01 11.30 32.33
C GLY A 38 8.80 10.40 31.09
N GLN A 39 9.18 9.12 31.08
CA GLN A 39 9.10 8.32 29.85
C GLN A 39 7.74 7.62 29.63
N ILE A 40 7.15 7.78 28.45
CA ILE A 40 5.92 7.08 28.02
C ILE A 40 6.27 6.07 26.92
N THR A 41 5.92 4.80 27.13
CA THR A 41 6.05 3.77 26.09
C THR A 41 4.81 3.77 25.21
N LEU A 42 4.98 3.95 23.89
CA LEU A 42 3.86 4.06 22.95
C LEU A 42 3.51 2.75 22.24
N ALA A 43 4.53 1.98 21.88
CA ALA A 43 4.35 0.69 21.22
C ALA A 43 5.49 -0.25 21.62
N THR A 44 5.11 -1.43 22.13
CA THR A 44 6.05 -2.47 22.53
C THR A 44 6.02 -3.61 21.52
N GLY A 45 7.16 -3.91 20.91
CA GLY A 45 7.36 -5.18 20.20
C GLY A 45 6.89 -5.22 18.75
N ILE A 46 6.80 -4.07 18.06
CA ILE A 46 6.57 -4.00 16.61
C ILE A 46 7.71 -4.73 15.90
N ARG A 47 7.42 -5.58 14.90
CA ARG A 47 8.46 -6.18 14.06
C ARG A 47 8.51 -5.53 12.68
N LEU A 48 9.72 -5.13 12.27
CA LEU A 48 10.00 -4.60 10.93
C LEU A 48 11.00 -5.50 10.21
N ALA A 49 10.89 -5.55 8.88
CA ALA A 49 11.89 -6.23 8.06
C ALA A 49 13.21 -5.47 8.05
N ASP A 50 14.30 -6.18 8.36
CA ASP A 50 15.67 -5.74 8.12
C ASP A 50 16.07 -6.02 6.66
N VAL A 51 17.34 -5.79 6.32
CA VAL A 51 17.94 -6.16 5.05
C VAL A 51 17.68 -7.64 4.75
N ALA A 52 17.09 -7.89 3.60
CA ALA A 52 16.73 -9.21 3.12
C ALA A 52 17.90 -9.89 2.41
N SER A 53 17.77 -11.20 2.19
CA SER A 53 18.63 -11.98 1.30
C SER A 53 17.79 -12.83 0.35
N GLU A 54 18.36 -13.26 -0.77
CA GLU A 54 17.67 -14.08 -1.76
C GLU A 54 18.38 -15.42 -1.95
N LEU A 55 17.61 -16.49 -2.05
CA LEU A 55 18.06 -17.75 -2.65
C LEU A 55 17.55 -17.77 -4.09
N ASN A 56 18.44 -18.15 -5.02
CA ASN A 56 18.14 -18.29 -6.44
C ASN A 56 18.82 -19.53 -7.06
N ALA A 57 18.62 -19.79 -8.36
CA ALA A 57 19.24 -20.91 -9.07
C ALA A 57 20.76 -20.98 -8.82
N ALA A 58 21.45 -19.84 -8.83
CA ALA A 58 22.89 -19.76 -8.59
C ALA A 58 23.29 -20.17 -7.17
N ALA A 59 22.43 -19.95 -6.16
CA ALA A 59 22.68 -20.42 -4.80
C ALA A 59 22.78 -21.96 -4.71
N PHE A 60 22.19 -22.67 -5.67
CA PHE A 60 22.23 -24.13 -5.81
C PHE A 60 23.13 -24.61 -6.94
N SER A 61 23.93 -23.72 -7.55
CA SER A 61 24.78 -24.02 -8.71
C SER A 61 23.98 -24.54 -9.92
N LEU A 62 22.77 -24.03 -10.13
CA LEU A 62 21.90 -24.38 -11.25
C LEU A 62 21.88 -23.26 -12.31
N GLU A 63 21.84 -23.64 -13.59
CA GLU A 63 21.72 -22.70 -14.72
C GLU A 63 20.29 -22.13 -14.86
N SER A 64 19.29 -22.92 -14.49
CA SER A 64 17.88 -22.56 -14.47
C SER A 64 17.21 -23.15 -13.24
N TRP A 65 16.05 -22.61 -12.87
CA TRP A 65 15.24 -23.18 -11.81
C TRP A 65 13.76 -22.88 -12.00
N ASN A 66 12.91 -23.73 -11.44
CA ASN A 66 11.48 -23.52 -11.43
C ASN A 66 10.91 -23.98 -10.07
N PRO A 67 11.15 -23.21 -9.00
CA PRO A 67 10.64 -23.54 -7.68
C PRO A 67 9.12 -23.32 -7.61
N THR A 68 8.37 -24.31 -7.16
CA THR A 68 6.90 -24.29 -7.11
C THR A 68 6.32 -24.28 -5.71
N ALA A 69 7.03 -24.80 -4.71
CA ALA A 69 6.59 -24.82 -3.31
C ALA A 69 7.80 -24.88 -2.37
N ILE A 70 7.62 -24.41 -1.14
CA ILE A 70 8.62 -24.49 -0.08
C ILE A 70 7.99 -25.02 1.21
N GLN A 71 8.71 -25.90 1.90
CA GLN A 71 8.28 -26.42 3.20
C GLN A 71 9.46 -26.50 4.16
N ARG A 72 9.23 -26.13 5.41
CA ARG A 72 10.25 -26.24 6.46
C ARG A 72 10.00 -27.45 7.35
N SER A 73 11.08 -28.17 7.66
CA SER A 73 11.11 -29.14 8.77
C SER A 73 12.42 -28.98 9.55
N GLY A 74 12.29 -28.68 10.85
CA GLY A 74 13.44 -28.31 11.68
C GLY A 74 14.23 -27.14 11.08
N ASP A 75 15.54 -27.33 10.91
CA ASP A 75 16.47 -26.36 10.32
C ASP A 75 16.56 -26.45 8.79
N ILE A 76 15.79 -27.32 8.13
CA ILE A 76 15.88 -27.58 6.69
C ILE A 76 14.69 -26.97 5.95
N LEU A 77 15.00 -26.20 4.91
CA LEU A 77 14.06 -25.77 3.88
C LEU A 77 14.09 -26.75 2.72
N TYR A 78 12.93 -27.31 2.39
CA TYR A 78 12.69 -28.16 1.24
C TYR A 78 12.03 -27.32 0.15
N ILE A 79 12.53 -27.42 -1.07
CA ILE A 79 12.09 -26.60 -2.20
C ILE A 79 11.73 -27.55 -3.34
N ALA A 80 10.46 -27.61 -3.71
CA ALA A 80 10.05 -28.31 -4.92
C ALA A 80 10.55 -27.55 -6.13
N ASN A 81 11.32 -28.20 -6.98
CA ASN A 81 11.94 -27.59 -8.13
C ASN A 81 11.74 -28.46 -9.38
N ASN A 82 11.29 -27.84 -10.46
CA ASN A 82 10.95 -28.55 -11.70
C ASN A 82 11.96 -28.35 -12.84
N GLN A 83 13.05 -27.58 -12.63
CA GLN A 83 14.10 -27.36 -13.62
C GLN A 83 15.48 -27.18 -12.98
N PRO A 84 16.58 -27.65 -13.60
CA PRO A 84 16.61 -28.38 -14.87
C PRO A 84 16.06 -29.81 -14.74
N THR A 85 16.08 -30.36 -13.53
CA THR A 85 15.52 -31.67 -13.17
C THR A 85 14.41 -31.52 -12.15
N VAL A 86 13.45 -32.46 -12.16
CA VAL A 86 12.36 -32.52 -11.18
C VAL A 86 12.88 -33.17 -9.89
N GLU A 87 13.09 -32.35 -8.87
CA GLU A 87 13.66 -32.78 -7.59
C GLU A 87 13.25 -31.85 -6.44
N ILE A 88 13.54 -32.29 -5.21
CA ILE A 88 13.34 -31.47 -4.02
C ILE A 88 14.72 -31.01 -3.54
N LEU A 89 15.02 -29.73 -3.74
CA LEU A 89 16.26 -29.12 -3.23
C LEU A 89 16.15 -28.94 -1.72
N ARG A 90 17.30 -28.98 -1.03
CA ARG A 90 17.36 -28.82 0.42
C ARG A 90 18.38 -27.76 0.81
N TYR A 91 18.01 -26.90 1.76
CA TYR A 91 18.86 -25.84 2.26
C TYR A 91 18.82 -25.81 3.79
N ASP A 92 20.00 -25.87 4.41
CA ASP A 92 20.19 -25.72 5.84
C ASP A 92 20.07 -24.23 6.20
N LEU A 93 18.96 -23.87 6.85
CA LEU A 93 18.63 -22.49 7.23
C LEU A 93 19.56 -21.96 8.33
N LYS A 94 20.06 -22.84 9.19
CA LYS A 94 20.93 -22.49 10.32
C LYS A 94 22.36 -22.23 9.86
N ASN A 95 22.91 -23.16 9.08
CA ASN A 95 24.29 -23.10 8.59
C ASN A 95 24.42 -22.42 7.21
N LYS A 96 23.29 -22.03 6.61
CA LYS A 96 23.20 -21.34 5.32
C LYS A 96 23.88 -22.10 4.17
N LYS A 97 23.64 -23.41 4.10
CA LYS A 97 24.34 -24.32 3.18
C LYS A 97 23.36 -25.19 2.38
N VAL A 98 23.65 -25.39 1.10
CA VAL A 98 22.94 -26.37 0.26
C VAL A 98 23.25 -27.80 0.71
N LEU A 99 22.19 -28.61 0.82
CA LEU A 99 22.27 -30.04 1.12
C LEU A 99 21.99 -30.86 -0.15
N SER A 100 22.28 -32.16 -0.12
CA SER A 100 21.94 -33.04 -1.24
C SER A 100 20.44 -32.99 -1.53
N SER A 101 20.05 -32.95 -2.80
CA SER A 101 18.64 -32.97 -3.19
C SER A 101 18.01 -34.35 -2.99
N ILE A 102 16.67 -34.40 -3.06
CA ILE A 102 15.90 -35.63 -3.14
C ILE A 102 15.36 -35.75 -4.57
N SER A 103 15.94 -36.66 -5.34
CA SER A 103 15.47 -36.99 -6.69
C SER A 103 14.48 -38.16 -6.64
N ALA A 104 13.67 -38.31 -7.68
CA ALA A 104 12.78 -39.46 -7.83
C ALA A 104 13.55 -40.79 -7.71
N ALA A 105 14.73 -40.91 -8.34
CA ALA A 105 15.57 -42.10 -8.25
C ALA A 105 15.99 -42.43 -6.81
N SER A 106 16.35 -41.41 -6.03
CA SER A 106 16.74 -41.60 -4.62
C SER A 106 15.56 -41.95 -3.71
N ALA A 107 14.36 -41.41 -3.98
CA ALA A 107 13.20 -41.55 -3.12
C ALA A 107 12.37 -42.80 -3.40
N PHE A 108 12.24 -43.18 -4.68
CA PHE A 108 11.45 -44.33 -5.14
C PHE A 108 12.24 -45.63 -5.25
N GLY A 109 13.57 -45.57 -5.20
CA GLY A 109 14.43 -46.73 -5.43
C GLY A 109 14.09 -47.45 -6.75
N ASN A 110 13.96 -48.77 -6.70
CA ASN A 110 13.75 -49.62 -7.88
C ASN A 110 12.27 -49.78 -8.30
N THR A 111 11.36 -48.90 -7.89
CA THR A 111 9.93 -49.02 -8.25
C THR A 111 9.61 -48.58 -9.69
N GLY A 112 10.55 -47.95 -10.39
CA GLY A 112 10.35 -47.41 -11.75
C GLY A 112 9.47 -46.15 -11.81
N LYS A 113 9.03 -45.62 -10.67
CA LYS A 113 8.23 -44.40 -10.58
C LYS A 113 9.11 -43.15 -10.75
N THR A 114 8.56 -42.14 -11.41
CA THR A 114 9.18 -40.82 -11.59
C THR A 114 8.19 -39.71 -11.24
N TRP A 115 8.69 -38.49 -11.07
CA TRP A 115 7.89 -37.27 -11.02
C TRP A 115 7.96 -36.56 -12.36
N THR A 116 6.81 -36.22 -12.93
CA THR A 116 6.71 -35.34 -14.11
C THR A 116 6.95 -33.88 -13.72
N ASP A 117 6.51 -33.52 -12.53
CA ASP A 117 6.61 -32.22 -11.87
C ASP A 117 6.34 -32.43 -10.38
N ILE A 118 6.64 -31.42 -9.57
CA ILE A 118 6.19 -31.30 -8.19
C ILE A 118 5.40 -30.00 -8.07
N SER A 119 4.15 -30.09 -7.66
CA SER A 119 3.26 -28.95 -7.50
C SER A 119 3.26 -28.39 -6.08
N ASP A 120 3.41 -29.26 -5.08
CA ASP A 120 3.37 -28.89 -3.66
C ASP A 120 4.10 -29.90 -2.77
N LEU A 121 4.54 -29.43 -1.60
CA LEU A 121 5.22 -30.23 -0.58
C LEU A 121 4.58 -30.00 0.78
N TYR A 122 4.49 -31.07 1.57
CA TYR A 122 4.15 -30.93 2.98
C TYR A 122 4.94 -31.92 3.83
N ILE A 123 5.31 -31.53 5.04
CA ILE A 123 6.05 -32.38 5.97
C ILE A 123 5.36 -32.35 7.33
N ALA A 124 5.02 -33.54 7.83
CA ALA A 124 4.52 -33.75 9.18
C ALA A 124 4.87 -35.16 9.67
N GLY A 125 5.18 -35.30 10.97
CA GLY A 125 5.41 -36.61 11.58
C GLY A 125 6.46 -37.48 10.88
N ASN A 126 7.60 -36.90 10.48
CA ASN A 126 8.66 -37.54 9.69
C ASN A 126 8.19 -38.13 8.35
N ARG A 127 7.11 -37.60 7.79
CA ARG A 127 6.64 -37.93 6.44
C ARG A 127 6.75 -36.73 5.53
N LEU A 128 7.25 -36.96 4.33
CA LEU A 128 7.25 -36.02 3.23
C LEU A 128 6.15 -36.40 2.25
N TYR A 129 5.21 -35.48 2.06
CA TYR A 129 4.09 -35.58 1.14
C TYR A 129 4.43 -34.74 -0.10
N VAL A 130 4.34 -35.35 -1.29
CA VAL A 130 4.73 -34.73 -2.55
C VAL A 130 3.56 -34.83 -3.52
N SER A 131 2.99 -33.69 -3.91
CA SER A 131 1.97 -33.62 -4.94
C SER A 131 2.62 -33.48 -6.32
N SER A 132 2.17 -34.25 -7.30
CA SER A 132 2.66 -34.18 -8.69
C SER A 132 1.50 -34.10 -9.67
N SER A 133 1.38 -32.96 -10.35
CA SER A 133 0.23 -32.63 -11.19
C SER A 133 0.15 -33.56 -12.41
N GLY A 134 1.24 -33.66 -13.16
CA GLY A 134 1.38 -34.48 -14.36
C GLY A 134 1.50 -35.97 -14.06
N SER A 135 1.77 -36.36 -12.81
CA SER A 135 1.70 -37.76 -12.37
C SER A 135 0.33 -38.16 -11.81
N HIS A 136 -0.62 -37.23 -11.68
CA HIS A 136 -1.99 -37.49 -11.23
C HIS A 136 -2.11 -38.25 -9.90
N ARG A 137 -1.17 -38.02 -8.99
CA ARG A 137 -1.09 -38.67 -7.67
C ARG A 137 -0.32 -37.80 -6.70
N ALA A 138 -0.42 -38.14 -5.42
CA ALA A 138 0.50 -37.63 -4.41
C ALA A 138 1.24 -38.79 -3.75
N ASP A 139 2.55 -38.64 -3.59
CA ASP A 139 3.46 -39.65 -3.08
C ASP A 139 3.90 -39.29 -1.66
N ILE A 140 4.06 -40.31 -0.82
CA ILE A 140 4.37 -40.17 0.61
C ILE A 140 5.67 -40.94 0.87
N PHE A 141 6.60 -40.30 1.57
CA PHE A 141 7.90 -40.85 1.91
C PHE A 141 8.14 -40.76 3.40
N ASP A 142 8.77 -41.77 3.98
CA ASP A 142 9.36 -41.71 5.31
C ASP A 142 10.72 -41.01 5.21
N ILE A 143 10.92 -39.97 6.02
CA ILE A 143 12.16 -39.19 6.07
C ILE A 143 12.84 -39.25 7.45
N SER A 144 12.49 -40.24 8.28
CA SER A 144 13.13 -40.47 9.58
C SER A 144 14.57 -40.99 9.50
N GLY A 145 14.92 -41.63 8.37
CA GLY A 145 16.26 -42.14 8.10
C GLY A 145 17.18 -41.13 7.40
N THR A 146 18.37 -41.60 7.00
CA THR A 146 19.36 -40.79 6.25
C THR A 146 18.96 -40.52 4.80
N ALA A 147 18.06 -41.33 4.25
CA ALA A 147 17.51 -41.19 2.91
C ALA A 147 15.98 -41.36 2.94
N PRO A 148 15.23 -40.64 2.09
CA PRO A 148 13.79 -40.80 1.99
C PRO A 148 13.43 -42.19 1.45
N VAL A 149 12.46 -42.85 2.09
CA VAL A 149 11.98 -44.16 1.66
C VAL A 149 10.53 -44.03 1.22
N TYR A 150 10.23 -44.48 0.00
CA TYR A 150 8.85 -44.52 -0.50
C TYR A 150 7.94 -45.31 0.46
N PHE A 151 6.90 -44.63 0.95
CA PHE A 151 5.93 -45.20 1.88
C PHE A 151 4.66 -45.66 1.13
N TRP A 152 4.00 -44.73 0.41
CA TRP A 152 2.78 -45.02 -0.35
C TRP A 152 2.40 -43.89 -1.33
N SER A 153 1.33 -44.06 -2.12
CA SER A 153 0.75 -43.01 -2.96
C SER A 153 -0.78 -42.95 -2.81
N VAL A 154 -1.37 -41.75 -2.89
CA VAL A 154 -2.81 -41.54 -3.07
C VAL A 154 -3.09 -41.07 -4.50
N GLY A 155 -4.25 -41.47 -5.04
CA GLY A 155 -4.55 -41.35 -6.47
C GLY A 155 -4.04 -42.55 -7.28
N THR A 156 -4.58 -42.72 -8.48
CA THR A 156 -4.32 -43.89 -9.35
C THR A 156 -3.14 -43.70 -10.29
N GLY A 157 -2.55 -42.50 -10.34
CA GLY A 157 -1.52 -42.15 -11.33
C GLY A 157 -2.08 -41.92 -12.75
N SER A 158 -3.40 -41.90 -12.90
CA SER A 158 -4.11 -41.66 -14.15
C SER A 158 -5.31 -40.76 -13.89
N THR A 159 -5.71 -39.97 -14.89
CA THR A 159 -6.98 -39.23 -14.83
C THR A 159 -8.19 -40.16 -14.97
N GLY A 160 -8.00 -41.37 -15.51
CA GLY A 160 -9.02 -42.42 -15.66
C GLY A 160 -8.99 -43.50 -14.55
N GLY A 161 -9.96 -44.42 -14.59
CA GLY A 161 -9.99 -45.61 -13.72
C GLY A 161 -10.68 -45.39 -12.36
N GLY A 162 -11.97 -45.06 -12.36
CA GLY A 162 -12.76 -44.93 -11.14
C GLY A 162 -12.83 -43.51 -10.57
N GLN A 163 -12.83 -42.48 -11.43
CA GLN A 163 -13.38 -41.18 -11.04
C GLN A 163 -14.85 -41.39 -10.60
N PRO A 164 -15.30 -40.71 -9.53
CA PRO A 164 -14.60 -39.73 -8.70
C PRO A 164 -14.01 -40.30 -7.41
N PHE A 165 -14.08 -41.61 -7.17
CA PHE A 165 -13.72 -42.24 -5.89
C PHE A 165 -12.23 -42.53 -5.69
N PHE A 166 -11.47 -42.74 -6.77
CA PHE A 166 -10.08 -43.18 -6.69
C PHE A 166 -9.13 -42.22 -7.40
N ALA A 167 -9.39 -41.95 -8.68
CA ALA A 167 -8.52 -41.15 -9.51
C ALA A 167 -8.53 -39.66 -9.13
N MET A 168 -7.44 -38.96 -9.45
CA MET A 168 -7.24 -37.52 -9.22
C MET A 168 -6.88 -36.84 -10.53
N THR A 169 -7.28 -35.59 -10.69
CA THR A 169 -7.01 -34.83 -11.92
C THR A 169 -6.10 -33.67 -11.59
N ASN A 170 -4.82 -33.80 -11.97
CA ASN A 170 -3.81 -32.75 -11.84
C ASN A 170 -3.74 -32.15 -10.41
N PRO A 171 -3.31 -32.94 -9.41
CA PRO A 171 -3.23 -32.46 -8.04
C PRO A 171 -2.25 -31.30 -7.90
N SER A 172 -2.66 -30.30 -7.13
CA SER A 172 -1.99 -29.00 -7.06
C SER A 172 -1.56 -28.58 -5.67
N ALA A 173 -2.13 -29.18 -4.62
CA ALA A 173 -1.75 -28.90 -3.23
C ALA A 173 -1.95 -30.12 -2.33
N ILE A 174 -1.14 -30.27 -1.29
CA ILE A 174 -1.23 -31.38 -0.33
C ILE A 174 -0.96 -30.92 1.10
N ILE A 175 -1.75 -31.42 2.05
CA ILE A 175 -1.48 -31.26 3.48
C ILE A 175 -2.03 -32.46 4.26
N ALA A 176 -1.50 -32.73 5.44
CA ALA A 176 -1.97 -33.81 6.30
C ALA A 176 -1.97 -33.42 7.79
N ASN A 177 -2.85 -34.04 8.56
CA ASN A 177 -2.80 -34.07 10.02
C ASN A 177 -2.86 -35.54 10.49
N ASP A 178 -3.06 -35.76 11.79
CA ASP A 178 -3.08 -37.11 12.36
C ASP A 178 -4.31 -37.94 11.93
N GLN A 179 -5.34 -37.30 11.37
CA GLN A 179 -6.60 -37.95 10.98
C GLN A 179 -6.71 -38.14 9.47
N TYR A 180 -6.28 -37.15 8.68
CA TYR A 180 -6.57 -37.07 7.26
C TYR A 180 -5.37 -36.62 6.42
N VAL A 181 -5.40 -37.02 5.15
CA VAL A 181 -4.58 -36.46 4.07
C VAL A 181 -5.52 -35.73 3.11
N PHE A 182 -5.20 -34.47 2.81
CA PHE A 182 -5.96 -33.58 1.95
C PHE A 182 -5.18 -33.30 0.67
N VAL A 183 -5.81 -33.45 -0.49
CA VAL A 183 -5.19 -33.14 -1.78
C VAL A 183 -6.14 -32.37 -2.67
N ALA A 184 -5.79 -31.11 -2.99
CA ALA A 184 -6.54 -30.29 -3.94
C ALA A 184 -6.25 -30.76 -5.38
N ASP A 185 -7.29 -30.77 -6.21
CA ASP A 185 -7.17 -31.12 -7.64
C ASP A 185 -7.86 -30.08 -8.54
N ASN A 186 -7.61 -30.15 -9.84
CA ASN A 186 -8.09 -29.16 -10.81
C ASN A 186 -9.60 -29.29 -11.15
N LEU A 187 -10.37 -30.02 -10.35
CA LEU A 187 -11.82 -30.17 -10.47
C LEU A 187 -12.59 -29.42 -9.37
N ASN A 188 -12.05 -28.29 -8.89
CA ASN A 188 -12.67 -27.43 -7.88
C ASN A 188 -12.98 -28.17 -6.55
N ARG A 189 -12.07 -29.04 -6.11
CA ARG A 189 -12.28 -29.84 -4.90
C ARG A 189 -10.99 -30.16 -4.16
N ILE A 190 -11.14 -30.47 -2.87
CA ILE A 190 -10.10 -31.06 -2.03
C ILE A 190 -10.54 -32.49 -1.71
N ASN A 191 -9.74 -33.46 -2.13
CA ASN A 191 -9.97 -34.89 -1.87
C ASN A 191 -9.40 -35.26 -0.50
N VAL A 192 -10.10 -36.09 0.25
CA VAL A 192 -9.75 -36.47 1.63
C VAL A 192 -9.59 -37.98 1.75
N TRP A 193 -8.51 -38.44 2.36
CA TRP A 193 -8.30 -39.82 2.80
C TRP A 193 -8.07 -39.85 4.31
N THR A 194 -8.43 -40.94 4.98
CA THR A 194 -8.04 -41.14 6.40
C THR A 194 -6.59 -41.60 6.48
N GLN A 195 -5.87 -41.19 7.53
CA GLN A 195 -4.52 -41.71 7.80
C GLN A 195 -4.54 -43.22 8.03
N GLU A 196 -5.61 -43.78 8.60
CA GLU A 196 -5.79 -45.23 8.75
C GLU A 196 -5.71 -45.96 7.39
N THR A 197 -6.45 -45.50 6.38
CA THR A 197 -6.44 -46.12 5.05
C THR A 197 -5.09 -45.97 4.36
N VAL A 198 -4.45 -44.81 4.49
CA VAL A 198 -3.10 -44.55 3.95
C VAL A 198 -2.05 -45.43 4.63
N ASN A 199 -2.19 -45.71 5.93
CA ASN A 199 -1.26 -46.53 6.71
C ASN A 199 -1.51 -48.04 6.57
N GLY A 200 -2.74 -48.45 6.27
CA GLY A 200 -3.17 -49.85 6.19
C GLY A 200 -2.68 -50.62 4.95
N LYS A 201 -1.99 -49.96 4.00
CA LYS A 201 -1.35 -50.55 2.79
C LYS A 201 -2.23 -51.50 1.96
N ALA A 202 -3.55 -51.33 1.98
CA ALA A 202 -4.48 -52.22 1.29
C ALA A 202 -4.86 -51.64 -0.10
N SER A 203 -4.32 -52.24 -1.16
CA SER A 203 -4.61 -51.98 -2.58
C SER A 203 -3.93 -50.76 -3.24
N ALA A 204 -3.54 -50.95 -4.52
CA ALA A 204 -2.95 -49.93 -5.39
C ALA A 204 -3.85 -48.69 -5.65
N SER A 205 -5.13 -48.73 -5.25
CA SER A 205 -6.07 -47.61 -5.37
C SER A 205 -6.88 -47.40 -4.07
N LEU A 206 -6.45 -46.40 -3.27
CA LEU A 206 -7.16 -46.00 -2.05
C LEU A 206 -8.41 -45.18 -2.40
N ARG A 207 -9.59 -45.65 -1.98
CA ARG A 207 -10.83 -44.89 -2.08
C ARG A 207 -10.73 -43.62 -1.23
N LYS A 208 -11.15 -42.49 -1.80
CA LYS A 208 -11.33 -41.22 -1.09
C LYS A 208 -12.39 -41.39 0.01
N PHE A 209 -12.06 -40.95 1.20
CA PHE A 209 -12.98 -40.89 2.34
C PHE A 209 -14.04 -39.81 2.14
N SER A 210 -13.64 -38.60 1.72
CA SER A 210 -14.55 -37.46 1.53
C SER A 210 -14.01 -36.48 0.49
N ARG A 211 -14.80 -35.45 0.16
CA ARG A 211 -14.44 -34.35 -0.72
C ARG A 211 -15.01 -33.02 -0.23
N LEU A 212 -14.20 -31.98 -0.27
CA LEU A 212 -14.58 -30.61 0.05
C LEU A 212 -14.71 -29.82 -1.26
N ALA A 213 -15.71 -28.96 -1.37
CA ALA A 213 -15.85 -28.04 -2.50
C ALA A 213 -14.80 -26.95 -2.40
N LEU A 214 -14.07 -26.65 -3.48
CA LEU A 214 -13.13 -25.55 -3.56
C LEU A 214 -13.53 -24.61 -4.71
N PRO A 215 -14.48 -23.69 -4.47
CA PRO A 215 -15.03 -22.82 -5.50
C PRO A 215 -13.96 -21.96 -6.17
N SER A 216 -14.17 -21.61 -7.45
CA SER A 216 -13.27 -20.74 -8.23
C SER A 216 -11.82 -21.26 -8.36
N CYS A 217 -11.61 -22.57 -8.20
CA CYS A 217 -10.31 -23.22 -8.30
C CYS A 217 -10.34 -24.36 -9.34
N GLY A 218 -10.50 -23.98 -10.61
CA GLY A 218 -10.58 -24.90 -11.73
C GLY A 218 -9.21 -25.27 -12.33
N ALA A 219 -9.19 -25.53 -13.64
CA ALA A 219 -7.96 -25.85 -14.37
C ALA A 219 -6.90 -24.75 -14.20
N GLY A 220 -5.69 -25.14 -13.81
CA GLY A 220 -4.56 -24.22 -13.60
C GLY A 220 -4.57 -23.50 -12.24
N CYS A 221 -5.56 -23.77 -11.38
CA CYS A 221 -5.55 -23.26 -10.01
C CYS A 221 -4.50 -24.00 -9.17
N VAL A 222 -3.66 -23.23 -8.47
CA VAL A 222 -2.66 -23.76 -7.53
C VAL A 222 -2.96 -23.16 -6.16
N PRO A 223 -3.83 -23.79 -5.36
CA PRO A 223 -4.12 -23.33 -4.01
C PRO A 223 -2.97 -23.68 -3.04
N ARG A 224 -2.95 -23.05 -1.88
CA ARG A 224 -2.16 -23.46 -0.71
C ARG A 224 -3.07 -23.87 0.42
N LEU A 225 -2.74 -24.99 1.05
CA LEU A 225 -3.50 -25.57 2.14
C LEU A 225 -2.73 -25.39 3.45
N GLU A 226 -3.43 -25.05 4.53
CA GLU A 226 -2.84 -24.89 5.86
C GLU A 226 -3.83 -25.38 6.92
N ILE A 227 -3.35 -26.14 7.91
CA ILE A 227 -4.18 -26.66 9.01
C ILE A 227 -3.87 -25.88 10.27
N ILE A 228 -4.91 -25.33 10.89
CA ILE A 228 -4.81 -24.51 12.10
C ILE A 228 -5.85 -24.99 13.12
N GLY A 229 -5.41 -25.78 14.09
CA GLY A 229 -6.33 -26.47 14.99
C GLY A 229 -7.29 -27.35 14.20
N ASP A 230 -8.59 -27.15 14.40
CA ASP A 230 -9.65 -27.89 13.71
C ASP A 230 -10.07 -27.26 12.37
N GLN A 231 -9.32 -26.28 11.85
CA GLN A 231 -9.66 -25.58 10.62
C GLN A 231 -8.67 -25.91 9.49
N LEU A 232 -9.20 -26.22 8.31
CA LEU A 232 -8.42 -26.30 7.07
C LEU A 232 -8.63 -25.01 6.29
N TYR A 233 -7.55 -24.29 6.02
CA TYR A 233 -7.51 -23.13 5.15
C TYR A 233 -7.09 -23.55 3.75
N ALA A 234 -7.77 -23.03 2.73
CA ALA A 234 -7.41 -23.18 1.32
C ALA A 234 -7.38 -21.80 0.66
N SER A 235 -6.18 -21.30 0.35
CA SER A 235 -5.98 -20.00 -0.28
C SER A 235 -5.58 -20.16 -1.74
N THR A 236 -6.28 -19.50 -2.64
CA THR A 236 -6.04 -19.59 -4.10
C THR A 236 -5.06 -18.53 -4.56
N ALA A 237 -4.37 -18.77 -5.68
CA ALA A 237 -3.44 -17.80 -6.28
C ALA A 237 -4.05 -16.43 -6.66
N ASN A 238 -5.39 -16.34 -6.71
CA ASN A 238 -6.16 -15.10 -6.98
C ASN A 238 -6.60 -14.37 -5.70
N GLY A 239 -6.26 -14.90 -4.51
CA GLY A 239 -6.53 -14.25 -3.23
C GLY A 239 -7.80 -14.71 -2.52
N HIS A 240 -8.54 -15.69 -3.06
CA HIS A 240 -9.71 -16.26 -2.38
C HIS A 240 -9.27 -17.26 -1.32
N THR A 241 -9.78 -17.12 -0.10
CA THR A 241 -9.53 -18.05 1.00
C THR A 241 -10.82 -18.70 1.47
N HIS A 242 -10.81 -20.02 1.54
CA HIS A 242 -11.89 -20.87 2.02
C HIS A 242 -11.46 -21.60 3.28
N VAL A 243 -12.33 -21.67 4.28
CA VAL A 243 -12.03 -22.32 5.56
C VAL A 243 -13.07 -23.39 5.87
N TYR A 244 -12.62 -24.59 6.23
CA TYR A 244 -13.48 -25.75 6.53
C TYR A 244 -13.24 -26.22 7.97
N ASN A 245 -14.30 -26.60 8.67
CA ASN A 245 -14.21 -27.32 9.93
C ASN A 245 -13.88 -28.81 9.70
N ILE A 246 -12.68 -29.23 10.12
CA ILE A 246 -12.20 -30.60 9.99
C ILE A 246 -13.09 -31.59 10.77
N LYS A 247 -13.67 -31.17 11.90
CA LYS A 247 -14.58 -32.01 12.70
C LYS A 247 -15.91 -32.31 12.02
N ALA A 248 -16.28 -31.51 11.02
CA ALA A 248 -17.50 -31.73 10.24
C ALA A 248 -17.29 -32.72 9.07
N ILE A 249 -16.06 -33.22 8.87
CA ILE A 249 -15.75 -34.12 7.77
C ILE A 249 -16.32 -35.51 8.06
N THR A 250 -17.27 -35.92 7.22
CA THR A 250 -17.86 -37.26 7.22
C THR A 250 -17.56 -37.99 5.92
N GLU A 251 -17.71 -39.31 5.94
CA GLU A 251 -17.52 -40.14 4.75
C GLU A 251 -18.51 -39.75 3.62
N ALA A 252 -18.01 -39.64 2.39
CA ALA A 252 -18.82 -39.40 1.20
C ALA A 252 -19.06 -40.71 0.45
N LEU A 253 -20.31 -41.19 0.46
CA LEU A 253 -20.70 -42.45 -0.18
C LEU A 253 -21.14 -42.30 -1.66
N ASN A 254 -21.30 -41.07 -2.16
CA ASN A 254 -21.77 -40.78 -3.51
C ASN A 254 -20.87 -39.77 -4.24
N GLU A 255 -21.07 -39.61 -5.55
CA GLU A 255 -20.20 -38.83 -6.44
C GLU A 255 -20.39 -37.31 -6.38
N SER A 256 -21.50 -36.80 -5.86
CA SER A 256 -21.88 -35.37 -5.94
C SER A 256 -21.77 -34.61 -4.62
N THR A 257 -21.66 -35.32 -3.49
CA THR A 257 -21.62 -34.67 -2.17
C THR A 257 -20.25 -34.04 -1.93
N LEU A 258 -20.23 -32.71 -1.78
CA LEU A 258 -19.08 -31.92 -1.40
C LEU A 258 -19.40 -31.13 -0.13
N ILE A 259 -18.50 -31.18 0.85
CA ILE A 259 -18.58 -30.35 2.05
C ILE A 259 -18.21 -28.91 1.67
N GLN A 260 -19.08 -27.96 1.98
CA GLN A 260 -18.87 -26.55 1.68
C GLN A 260 -17.96 -25.88 2.72
N PRO A 261 -17.25 -24.81 2.35
CA PRO A 261 -16.49 -24.03 3.33
C PRO A 261 -17.42 -23.30 4.30
N ASP A 262 -17.06 -23.26 5.57
CA ASP A 262 -17.76 -22.48 6.60
C ASP A 262 -17.52 -20.97 6.42
N LYS A 263 -16.35 -20.60 5.89
CA LYS A 263 -15.95 -19.20 5.67
C LYS A 263 -15.36 -19.06 4.28
N THR A 264 -15.75 -18.01 3.56
CA THR A 264 -15.16 -17.63 2.27
C THR A 264 -14.88 -16.14 2.28
N GLN A 265 -13.68 -15.75 1.85
CA GLN A 265 -13.29 -14.35 1.75
C GLN A 265 -12.43 -14.10 0.51
N ASN A 266 -12.75 -13.04 -0.22
CA ASN A 266 -12.13 -12.73 -1.51
C ASN A 266 -11.01 -11.71 -1.37
N SER A 267 -9.95 -11.88 -2.16
CA SER A 267 -8.82 -10.95 -2.27
C SER A 267 -8.08 -10.67 -0.95
N VAL A 268 -8.04 -11.66 -0.04
CA VAL A 268 -7.41 -11.52 1.28
C VAL A 268 -6.12 -12.27 1.46
N SER A 269 -5.93 -13.41 0.79
CA SER A 269 -4.64 -14.11 0.84
C SER A 269 -4.41 -15.11 -0.28
N THR A 270 -3.18 -15.18 -0.77
CA THR A 270 -2.67 -16.23 -1.67
C THR A 270 -2.04 -17.39 -0.90
N VAL A 271 -1.50 -17.12 0.28
CA VAL A 271 -0.88 -18.11 1.16
C VAL A 271 -1.28 -17.77 2.60
N VAL A 272 -1.57 -18.79 3.38
CA VAL A 272 -1.75 -18.71 4.82
C VAL A 272 -0.80 -19.73 5.43
N HIS A 273 -0.03 -19.36 6.45
CA HIS A 273 0.96 -20.22 7.09
C HIS A 273 0.92 -20.10 8.61
N SER A 274 0.81 -21.23 9.31
CA SER A 274 0.88 -21.31 10.77
C SER A 274 2.33 -21.50 11.21
N ALA A 275 2.88 -20.48 11.85
CA ALA A 275 4.26 -20.51 12.33
C ALA A 275 4.36 -20.98 13.80
N THR A 276 5.58 -21.33 14.21
CA THR A 276 5.89 -21.80 15.58
C THR A 276 5.88 -20.69 16.63
N ASP A 277 5.88 -19.41 16.22
CA ASP A 277 5.83 -18.23 17.09
C ASP A 277 4.39 -17.87 17.56
N ASN A 278 3.47 -18.82 17.42
CA ASN A 278 2.04 -18.67 17.67
C ASN A 278 1.33 -17.60 16.79
N LEU A 279 1.92 -17.23 15.66
CA LEU A 279 1.30 -16.33 14.70
C LEU A 279 0.84 -17.04 13.42
N LEU A 280 -0.11 -16.40 12.76
CA LEU A 280 -0.63 -16.73 11.46
C LEU A 280 -0.11 -15.71 10.45
N TYR A 281 0.62 -16.15 9.44
CA TYR A 281 1.09 -15.28 8.37
C TYR A 281 0.18 -15.42 7.16
N ALA A 282 -0.23 -14.30 6.57
CA ALA A 282 -1.03 -14.28 5.36
C ALA A 282 -0.40 -13.35 4.32
N ALA A 283 -0.09 -13.89 3.15
CA ALA A 283 0.40 -13.12 2.01
C ALA A 283 -0.77 -12.69 1.13
N GLN A 284 -0.86 -11.41 0.77
CA GLN A 284 -1.92 -10.83 -0.04
C GLN A 284 -1.57 -10.82 -1.55
N PRO A 285 -2.57 -10.74 -2.44
CA PRO A 285 -2.32 -10.66 -3.90
C PRO A 285 -1.42 -9.50 -4.35
N ASN A 286 -1.35 -8.42 -3.57
CA ASN A 286 -0.49 -7.25 -3.83
C ASN A 286 0.95 -7.41 -3.29
N GLY A 287 1.32 -8.59 -2.76
CA GLY A 287 2.63 -8.90 -2.20
C GLY A 287 2.82 -8.52 -0.72
N LYS A 288 1.84 -7.86 -0.10
CA LYS A 288 1.87 -7.52 1.34
C LYS A 288 1.74 -8.80 2.17
N ILE A 289 2.59 -8.96 3.18
CA ILE A 289 2.51 -10.05 4.16
C ILE A 289 2.08 -9.47 5.50
N LEU A 290 1.04 -10.04 6.10
CA LEU A 290 0.53 -9.65 7.42
C LEU A 290 0.64 -10.82 8.39
N SER A 291 0.88 -10.51 9.66
CA SER A 291 0.81 -11.49 10.75
C SER A 291 -0.41 -11.24 11.63
N TYR A 292 -0.99 -12.30 12.17
CA TYR A 292 -2.16 -12.26 13.05
C TYR A 292 -1.97 -13.19 14.25
N SER A 293 -2.67 -12.90 15.34
CA SER A 293 -2.78 -13.85 16.45
C SER A 293 -3.58 -15.08 16.02
N LYS A 294 -3.11 -16.27 16.41
CA LYS A 294 -3.87 -17.53 16.23
C LYS A 294 -4.98 -17.73 17.27
N ASN A 295 -5.07 -16.86 18.26
CA ASN A 295 -6.06 -17.01 19.31
C ASN A 295 -7.47 -16.78 18.77
N ASN A 296 -8.40 -17.68 19.12
CA ASN A 296 -9.83 -17.55 18.81
C ASN A 296 -10.17 -17.44 17.31
N LEU A 297 -9.36 -18.01 16.41
CA LEU A 297 -9.62 -17.97 14.95
C LEU A 297 -11.01 -18.50 14.55
N THR A 298 -11.52 -19.47 15.31
CA THR A 298 -12.86 -20.04 15.14
C THR A 298 -13.97 -19.00 15.32
N ASN A 299 -13.77 -18.00 16.19
CA ASN A 299 -14.80 -17.03 16.59
C ASN A 299 -15.03 -15.92 15.57
N PHE A 300 -14.12 -15.73 14.60
CA PHE A 300 -14.29 -14.72 13.56
C PHE A 300 -15.28 -15.19 12.48
N THR A 301 -16.09 -14.28 11.96
CA THR A 301 -16.99 -14.55 10.82
C THR A 301 -16.26 -14.56 9.47
N THR A 302 -15.08 -13.92 9.41
CA THR A 302 -14.20 -13.87 8.24
C THR A 302 -13.11 -14.94 8.32
N ALA A 303 -12.44 -15.21 7.19
CA ALA A 303 -11.35 -16.19 7.14
C ALA A 303 -10.12 -15.71 7.92
N LEU A 304 -9.76 -14.42 7.77
CA LEU A 304 -8.67 -13.77 8.49
C LEU A 304 -9.20 -12.70 9.47
N PRO A 305 -8.50 -12.45 10.59
CA PRO A 305 -8.82 -11.33 11.48
C PRO A 305 -8.64 -9.96 10.80
N SER A 306 -9.31 -8.92 11.32
CA SER A 306 -9.23 -7.56 10.79
C SER A 306 -7.97 -6.80 11.21
N SER A 307 -7.43 -7.09 12.39
CA SER A 307 -6.27 -6.38 12.98
C SER A 307 -5.00 -7.21 12.84
N ALA A 308 -4.08 -6.75 11.99
CA ALA A 308 -2.75 -7.35 11.86
C ALA A 308 -1.82 -6.89 12.99
N ILE A 309 -0.91 -7.77 13.39
CA ILE A 309 0.15 -7.48 14.38
C ILE A 309 1.33 -6.83 13.67
N ASP A 310 1.84 -7.47 12.62
CA ASP A 310 2.91 -6.94 11.78
C ASP A 310 2.47 -6.87 10.34
N THR A 311 3.20 -6.07 9.58
CA THR A 311 2.98 -5.90 8.15
C THR A 311 4.32 -5.64 7.48
N VAL A 312 4.55 -6.31 6.36
CA VAL A 312 5.68 -6.08 5.46
C VAL A 312 5.15 -5.98 4.04
N GLN A 313 5.42 -4.87 3.36
CA GLN A 313 5.11 -4.69 1.94
C GLN A 313 6.35 -4.35 1.11
N GLN A 314 7.37 -3.79 1.74
CA GLN A 314 8.63 -3.45 1.12
C GLN A 314 9.80 -4.15 1.81
N TYR A 315 10.83 -4.42 1.02
CA TYR A 315 12.09 -5.00 1.46
C TYR A 315 13.24 -4.32 0.71
N ARG A 316 14.47 -4.55 1.15
CA ARG A 316 15.66 -4.21 0.36
C ARG A 316 16.74 -5.26 0.54
N LEU A 317 17.62 -5.34 -0.44
CA LEU A 317 18.89 -6.05 -0.32
C LEU A 317 19.97 -5.07 0.16
N ALA A 318 21.06 -5.59 0.73
CA ALA A 318 22.14 -4.77 1.27
C ALA A 318 22.67 -3.79 0.22
N GLY A 319 22.73 -2.50 0.56
CA GLY A 319 23.20 -1.44 -0.35
C GLY A 319 22.32 -1.16 -1.57
N GLN A 320 21.11 -1.74 -1.65
CA GLN A 320 20.16 -1.50 -2.73
C GLN A 320 18.98 -0.64 -2.27
N ASN A 321 18.25 -0.09 -3.24
CA ASN A 321 17.01 0.64 -2.97
C ASN A 321 15.90 -0.31 -2.50
N ALA A 322 14.92 0.26 -1.79
CA ALA A 322 13.71 -0.44 -1.41
C ALA A 322 12.93 -0.95 -2.64
N GLN A 323 12.38 -2.14 -2.50
CA GLN A 323 11.57 -2.83 -3.50
C GLN A 323 10.25 -3.25 -2.87
N THR A 324 9.17 -3.25 -3.65
CA THR A 324 7.90 -3.83 -3.24
C THR A 324 8.01 -5.35 -3.29
N LEU A 325 7.52 -6.03 -2.24
CA LEU A 325 7.42 -7.48 -2.25
C LEU A 325 6.53 -7.95 -3.40
N PRO A 326 6.99 -8.92 -4.21
CA PRO A 326 6.13 -9.52 -5.22
C PRO A 326 5.07 -10.42 -4.55
N LYS A 327 4.07 -10.83 -5.35
CA LYS A 327 3.05 -11.79 -4.90
C LYS A 327 3.69 -13.11 -4.47
N SER A 328 3.47 -13.52 -3.23
CA SER A 328 3.90 -14.81 -2.70
C SER A 328 3.15 -15.96 -3.36
N LEU A 329 3.93 -16.92 -3.87
CA LEU A 329 3.47 -18.24 -4.33
C LEU A 329 3.42 -19.25 -3.19
N ASP A 330 4.31 -19.08 -2.21
CA ASP A 330 4.38 -19.90 -1.01
C ASP A 330 5.19 -19.19 0.08
N LEU A 331 5.07 -19.62 1.33
CA LEU A 331 5.70 -18.97 2.48
C LEU A 331 5.91 -19.94 3.64
N THR A 332 7.07 -19.83 4.30
CA THR A 332 7.32 -20.47 5.60
C THR A 332 8.10 -19.53 6.53
N VAL A 333 8.08 -19.82 7.82
CA VAL A 333 8.79 -19.02 8.85
C VAL A 333 9.77 -19.90 9.62
N TYR A 334 10.98 -19.38 9.83
CA TYR A 334 12.03 -19.99 10.65
C TYR A 334 12.62 -18.95 11.60
N GLY A 335 12.43 -19.15 12.91
CA GLY A 335 12.75 -18.13 13.90
C GLY A 335 11.99 -16.83 13.59
N ASP A 336 12.71 -15.71 13.52
CA ASP A 336 12.16 -14.41 13.14
C ASP A 336 12.32 -14.11 11.63
N VAL A 337 12.55 -15.11 10.77
CA VAL A 337 12.75 -14.90 9.33
C VAL A 337 11.58 -15.47 8.54
N ILE A 338 10.94 -14.61 7.73
CA ILE A 338 9.96 -15.05 6.73
C ILE A 338 10.71 -15.45 5.46
N TYR A 339 10.49 -16.66 4.98
CA TYR A 339 10.94 -17.11 3.66
C TYR A 339 9.74 -17.14 2.74
N THR A 340 9.72 -16.27 1.72
CA THR A 340 8.62 -16.21 0.75
C THR A 340 9.12 -16.53 -0.65
N LEU A 341 8.46 -17.49 -1.30
CA LEU A 341 8.70 -17.85 -2.69
C LEU A 341 7.92 -16.90 -3.60
N SER A 342 8.59 -16.18 -4.49
CA SER A 342 7.98 -15.24 -5.43
C SER A 342 8.87 -15.03 -6.65
N ASN A 343 8.30 -14.88 -7.86
CA ASN A 343 9.05 -14.53 -9.08
C ASN A 343 10.31 -15.36 -9.32
N GLN A 344 10.23 -16.68 -9.13
CA GLN A 344 11.40 -17.56 -9.23
C GLN A 344 12.54 -17.07 -8.32
N LYS A 345 12.25 -16.82 -7.03
CA LYS A 345 13.19 -16.55 -5.93
C LYS A 345 12.57 -16.76 -4.57
N ILE A 346 13.40 -17.12 -3.59
CA ILE A 346 13.00 -17.18 -2.20
C ILE A 346 13.63 -15.98 -1.51
N ILE A 347 12.79 -15.04 -1.08
CA ILE A 347 13.21 -13.85 -0.34
C ILE A 347 13.13 -14.19 1.14
N ALA A 348 14.28 -14.12 1.82
CA ALA A 348 14.38 -14.25 3.26
C ALA A 348 14.34 -12.85 3.89
N LEU A 349 13.32 -12.60 4.72
CA LEU A 349 13.02 -11.33 5.37
C LEU A 349 13.22 -11.47 6.88
N PRO A 350 14.39 -11.11 7.42
CA PRO A 350 14.60 -11.11 8.86
C PRO A 350 13.76 -10.02 9.49
N LEU A 351 12.90 -10.41 10.43
CA LEU A 351 12.13 -9.49 11.25
C LEU A 351 12.91 -9.16 12.52
N ARG A 352 12.91 -7.89 12.89
CA ARG A 352 13.54 -7.39 14.11
C ARG A 352 12.53 -6.58 14.90
N LYS A 353 12.53 -6.77 16.21
CA LYS A 353 11.66 -6.03 17.13
C LYS A 353 12.20 -4.63 17.38
N ILE A 354 11.29 -3.67 17.40
CA ILE A 354 11.52 -2.32 17.90
C ILE A 354 10.53 -1.99 19.01
N LYS A 355 10.91 -1.03 19.85
CA LYS A 355 10.03 -0.40 20.83
C LYS A 355 10.14 1.11 20.70
N GLN A 356 8.99 1.78 20.77
CA GLN A 356 8.92 3.24 20.67
C GLN A 356 8.73 3.84 22.07
N VAL A 357 9.66 4.70 22.47
CA VAL A 357 9.66 5.37 23.78
C VAL A 357 9.70 6.87 23.56
N ILE A 358 8.80 7.59 24.23
CA ILE A 358 8.81 9.05 24.27
C ILE A 358 9.50 9.52 25.53
N SER A 359 10.34 10.54 25.36
CA SER A 359 10.92 11.35 26.42
C SER A 359 10.50 12.80 26.22
N ASP A 360 10.44 13.53 27.32
CA ASP A 360 10.27 14.99 27.37
C ASP A 360 11.52 15.78 26.92
N THR A 361 12.65 15.10 26.72
CA THR A 361 13.92 15.73 26.36
C THR A 361 14.11 15.73 24.84
N PRO A 362 14.26 16.90 24.20
CA PRO A 362 14.59 16.99 22.78
C PRO A 362 15.99 16.46 22.46
N VAL A 363 16.22 16.14 21.20
CA VAL A 363 17.51 15.72 20.65
C VAL A 363 18.04 16.74 19.64
N ALA A 364 19.32 16.64 19.29
CA ALA A 364 19.89 17.47 18.23
C ALA A 364 19.29 17.09 16.86
N SER A 365 18.83 18.08 16.10
CA SER A 365 18.31 17.86 14.75
C SER A 365 19.43 17.65 13.74
N THR A 366 19.23 16.71 12.81
CA THR A 366 20.11 16.54 11.65
C THR A 366 19.78 17.61 10.61
N GLY A 367 20.74 18.47 10.30
CA GLY A 367 20.60 19.50 9.28
C GLY A 367 21.13 19.07 7.91
N LEU A 368 20.33 19.28 6.88
CA LEU A 368 20.68 19.05 5.47
C LEU A 368 20.73 20.38 4.71
N LEU A 369 21.61 20.45 3.72
CA LEU A 369 21.72 21.58 2.80
C LEU A 369 21.55 21.06 1.37
N GLU A 370 20.59 21.59 0.60
CA GLU A 370 20.38 21.14 -0.80
C GLU A 370 21.66 21.30 -1.63
N SER A 371 22.46 22.35 -1.37
CA SER A 371 23.75 22.58 -2.01
C SER A 371 24.80 21.47 -1.80
N LYS A 372 24.56 20.54 -0.87
CA LYS A 372 25.38 19.34 -0.62
C LYS A 372 24.81 18.07 -1.27
N ALA A 373 23.82 18.21 -2.15
CA ALA A 373 23.30 17.11 -2.92
C ALA A 373 24.41 16.44 -3.76
N THR A 374 24.42 15.11 -3.75
CA THR A 374 25.33 14.30 -4.56
C THR A 374 24.88 14.25 -6.02
N GLU A 375 23.57 14.40 -6.24
CA GLU A 375 22.96 14.56 -7.56
C GLU A 375 21.85 15.60 -7.45
N GLN A 376 21.77 16.51 -8.43
CA GLN A 376 20.67 17.44 -8.56
C GLN A 376 20.30 17.61 -10.03
N THR A 377 19.01 17.47 -10.35
CA THR A 377 18.49 17.62 -11.71
C THR A 377 17.31 18.57 -11.71
N ARG A 378 17.19 19.39 -12.76
CA ARG A 378 16.00 20.22 -13.00
C ARG A 378 15.02 19.46 -13.90
N MET A 379 13.73 19.63 -13.63
CA MET A 379 12.61 19.07 -14.40
C MET A 379 11.81 20.20 -15.04
N LEU A 380 11.04 19.86 -16.08
CA LEU A 380 10.15 20.77 -16.79
C LEU A 380 10.87 22.03 -17.25
N GLN A 381 12.15 21.93 -17.64
CA GLN A 381 12.92 23.07 -18.14
C GLN A 381 12.64 23.28 -19.63
N ASP A 382 12.77 24.53 -20.11
CA ASP A 382 12.68 24.81 -21.54
C ASP A 382 13.72 23.96 -22.30
N GLY A 383 13.29 23.36 -23.42
CA GLY A 383 14.08 22.39 -24.18
C GLY A 383 13.89 20.93 -23.77
N GLU A 384 13.19 20.62 -22.67
CA GLU A 384 12.82 19.24 -22.35
C GLU A 384 11.90 18.65 -23.43
N SER A 385 12.23 17.45 -23.91
CA SER A 385 11.53 16.86 -25.06
C SER A 385 10.08 16.49 -24.75
N TRP A 386 9.21 16.55 -25.76
CA TRP A 386 7.81 16.12 -25.65
C TRP A 386 7.67 14.65 -25.20
N ALA A 387 8.58 13.77 -25.66
CA ALA A 387 8.62 12.38 -25.26
C ALA A 387 8.95 12.21 -23.76
N THR A 388 9.84 13.04 -23.22
CA THR A 388 10.15 13.06 -21.78
C THR A 388 8.97 13.60 -20.97
N LEU A 389 8.38 14.71 -21.41
CA LEU A 389 7.23 15.35 -20.73
C LEU A 389 6.05 14.39 -20.62
N THR A 390 5.72 13.68 -21.69
CA THR A 390 4.54 12.80 -21.77
C THR A 390 4.80 11.38 -21.25
N ASN A 391 6.03 11.07 -20.83
CA ASN A 391 6.34 9.79 -20.21
C ASN A 391 5.91 9.76 -18.75
N THR A 392 4.80 9.06 -18.46
CA THR A 392 4.21 8.97 -17.11
C THR A 392 5.09 8.29 -16.06
N THR A 393 6.15 7.58 -16.45
CA THR A 393 7.13 7.02 -15.52
C THR A 393 8.15 8.07 -15.07
N LEU A 394 8.42 9.08 -15.91
CA LEU A 394 9.36 10.17 -15.63
C LEU A 394 8.66 11.44 -15.11
N ARG A 395 7.42 11.68 -15.54
CA ARG A 395 6.60 12.85 -15.20
C ARG A 395 5.24 12.39 -14.69
N ASN A 396 5.16 12.25 -13.38
CA ASN A 396 3.91 12.06 -12.67
C ASN A 396 3.93 12.86 -11.38
N ILE A 397 2.87 13.64 -11.16
CA ILE A 397 2.82 14.63 -10.09
C ILE A 397 1.63 14.29 -9.19
N PRO A 398 1.85 13.64 -8.04
CA PRO A 398 0.82 13.53 -7.02
C PRO A 398 0.61 14.92 -6.40
N VAL A 399 -0.57 15.52 -6.57
CA VAL A 399 -0.78 16.95 -6.23
C VAL A 399 -0.73 17.24 -4.72
N ASN A 400 -1.00 16.25 -3.86
CA ASN A 400 -0.77 16.37 -2.42
C ASN A 400 0.67 16.02 -2.00
N LYS A 401 1.56 15.75 -2.95
CA LYS A 401 3.00 15.49 -2.75
C LYS A 401 3.84 16.32 -3.72
N ILE A 402 3.44 17.57 -3.95
CA ILE A 402 4.22 18.55 -4.74
C ILE A 402 5.65 18.64 -4.21
N LEU A 403 5.82 18.57 -2.89
CA LEU A 403 7.09 18.32 -2.24
C LEU A 403 7.07 16.89 -1.71
N SER A 404 8.13 16.12 -1.97
CA SER A 404 8.23 14.75 -1.48
C SER A 404 9.65 14.36 -1.13
N ALA A 405 9.77 13.42 -0.20
CA ALA A 405 11.02 12.82 0.22
C ALA A 405 10.85 11.30 0.29
N SER A 406 11.88 10.56 -0.11
CA SER A 406 11.94 9.10 0.00
C SER A 406 13.35 8.63 0.34
N PHE A 407 13.47 7.54 1.08
CA PHE A 407 14.76 6.97 1.44
C PHE A 407 15.34 6.13 0.28
N THR A 408 16.63 6.30 0.00
CA THR A 408 17.35 5.57 -1.04
C THR A 408 18.69 5.07 -0.49
N GLY A 409 18.76 3.79 -0.13
CA GLY A 409 19.92 3.22 0.55
C GLY A 409 20.22 3.95 1.87
N ASN A 410 21.38 4.62 1.94
CA ASN A 410 21.80 5.45 3.08
C ASN A 410 21.57 6.96 2.86
N GLY A 411 20.73 7.32 1.89
CA GLY A 411 20.44 8.70 1.53
C GLY A 411 18.95 8.98 1.47
N ILE A 412 18.64 10.21 1.07
CA ILE A 412 17.29 10.70 0.86
C ILE A 412 17.19 11.33 -0.53
N SER A 413 16.18 10.93 -1.28
CA SER A 413 15.79 11.55 -2.54
C SER A 413 14.68 12.53 -2.27
N LEU A 414 14.87 13.76 -2.72
CA LEU A 414 13.93 14.86 -2.61
C LEU A 414 13.42 15.22 -4.00
N GLN A 415 12.15 15.60 -4.07
CA GLN A 415 11.55 16.06 -5.31
C GLN A 415 10.64 17.25 -5.01
N SER A 416 10.83 18.31 -5.78
CA SER A 416 10.01 19.51 -5.77
C SER A 416 9.38 19.71 -7.14
N TYR A 417 8.06 19.61 -7.21
CA TYR A 417 7.25 20.16 -8.30
C TYR A 417 6.74 21.57 -7.95
N SER A 418 7.21 22.19 -6.87
CA SER A 418 6.82 23.55 -6.58
C SER A 418 7.39 24.49 -7.63
N ALA A 419 6.57 25.45 -8.06
CA ALA A 419 7.01 26.53 -8.96
C ALA A 419 7.80 27.62 -8.23
N ALA A 420 7.63 27.72 -6.91
CA ALA A 420 8.36 28.66 -6.06
C ALA A 420 9.48 27.94 -5.30
N GLU A 421 10.56 28.67 -4.99
CA GLU A 421 11.58 28.15 -4.09
C GLU A 421 10.97 28.10 -2.68
N VAL A 422 11.22 27.01 -1.97
CA VAL A 422 10.71 26.81 -0.61
C VAL A 422 11.87 26.69 0.36
N ASN A 423 11.71 27.24 1.56
CA ASN A 423 12.81 27.43 2.51
C ASN A 423 12.43 26.96 3.93
N ASN A 424 13.43 26.76 4.79
CA ASN A 424 13.27 26.40 6.21
C ASN A 424 12.36 25.18 6.40
N LEU A 425 12.75 24.08 5.77
CA LEU A 425 11.96 22.88 5.64
C LEU A 425 12.29 21.86 6.74
N LYS A 426 11.32 20.99 7.01
CA LYS A 426 11.47 19.80 7.84
C LYS A 426 11.00 18.59 7.07
N ILE A 427 11.80 17.54 7.13
CA ILE A 427 11.42 16.22 6.67
C ILE A 427 10.88 15.50 7.91
N VAL A 428 9.58 15.18 7.88
CA VAL A 428 8.89 14.58 9.02
C VAL A 428 8.36 13.20 8.65
N GLY A 429 8.38 12.26 9.59
CA GLY A 429 7.92 10.90 9.41
C GLY A 429 6.90 10.50 10.47
N LYS A 430 5.81 9.83 10.06
CA LYS A 430 4.88 9.15 10.98
C LYS A 430 5.48 7.82 11.37
N LEU A 431 5.79 7.61 12.65
CA LEU A 431 6.34 6.33 13.13
C LEU A 431 5.34 5.19 12.89
N ARG A 432 5.85 4.03 12.49
CA ARG A 432 5.02 2.84 12.19
C ARG A 432 4.17 2.42 13.38
N GLN A 433 2.89 2.12 13.14
CA GLN A 433 1.89 1.72 14.13
C GLN A 433 1.78 2.69 15.32
N SER A 434 1.96 3.98 15.06
CA SER A 434 1.92 5.04 16.06
C SER A 434 1.36 6.31 15.46
N ASP A 435 0.65 7.12 16.25
CA ASP A 435 0.18 8.43 15.81
C ASP A 435 1.23 9.54 15.95
N GLN A 436 2.44 9.20 16.40
CA GLN A 436 3.52 10.17 16.55
C GLN A 436 4.18 10.49 15.22
N TRP A 437 4.32 11.79 15.00
CA TRP A 437 5.13 12.36 13.94
C TRP A 437 6.43 12.89 14.53
N VAL A 438 7.53 12.59 13.85
CA VAL A 438 8.86 13.00 14.26
C VAL A 438 9.59 13.74 13.16
N GLU A 439 10.49 14.65 13.54
CA GLU A 439 11.43 15.30 12.65
C GLU A 439 12.60 14.36 12.36
N ILE A 440 12.75 13.98 11.10
CA ILE A 440 13.85 13.15 10.60
C ILE A 440 15.08 14.02 10.36
N ALA A 441 14.88 15.17 9.70
CA ALA A 441 15.92 16.13 9.39
C ALA A 441 15.31 17.51 9.08
N THR A 442 16.11 18.57 9.25
CA THR A 442 15.81 19.89 8.68
C THR A 442 16.49 20.04 7.33
N LEU A 443 15.95 20.88 6.46
CA LEU A 443 16.51 21.18 5.14
C LEU A 443 16.40 22.69 4.88
N ASP A 444 17.48 23.31 4.40
CA ASP A 444 17.54 24.76 4.18
C ASP A 444 16.56 25.22 3.11
N ARG A 445 16.54 24.55 1.94
CA ARG A 445 15.70 24.90 0.80
C ARG A 445 15.40 23.70 -0.11
N LEU A 446 14.43 23.88 -0.99
CA LEU A 446 14.30 23.09 -2.21
C LEU A 446 14.09 23.96 -3.43
N THR A 447 14.92 23.69 -4.43
CA THR A 447 14.89 24.36 -5.73
C THR A 447 13.58 24.05 -6.47
N PRO A 448 12.98 25.00 -7.22
CA PRO A 448 11.79 24.75 -8.02
C PRO A 448 12.01 23.72 -9.12
N PHE A 449 11.03 22.85 -9.32
CA PHE A 449 11.05 21.80 -10.35
C PHE A 449 12.38 21.04 -10.37
N SER A 450 12.75 20.43 -9.24
CA SER A 450 14.03 19.73 -9.10
C SER A 450 13.87 18.34 -8.45
N THR A 451 14.85 17.49 -8.72
CA THR A 451 15.15 16.32 -7.89
C THR A 451 16.54 16.47 -7.32
N SER A 452 16.72 16.08 -6.05
CA SER A 452 17.98 16.19 -5.32
C SER A 452 18.20 14.92 -4.51
N LYS A 453 19.40 14.33 -4.56
CA LYS A 453 19.78 13.23 -3.68
C LYS A 453 20.81 13.72 -2.67
N LEU A 454 20.56 13.46 -1.40
CA LEU A 454 21.46 13.81 -0.31
C LEU A 454 21.81 12.58 0.51
N ASN A 455 23.01 12.59 1.09
CA ASN A 455 23.37 11.61 2.11
C ASN A 455 22.62 11.95 3.40
N LEU A 456 22.01 10.94 4.02
CA LEU A 456 21.30 11.08 5.28
C LEU A 456 21.65 9.90 6.19
N THR A 457 22.47 10.17 7.20
CA THR A 457 22.78 9.16 8.21
C THR A 457 21.85 9.34 9.39
N ILE A 458 20.98 8.35 9.60
CA ILE A 458 20.16 8.25 10.82
C ILE A 458 21.01 7.54 11.87
N ASP A 459 21.29 8.24 12.97
CA ASP A 459 21.87 7.61 14.15
C ASP A 459 20.84 6.66 14.77
N LYS A 460 21.13 5.36 14.71
CA LYS A 460 20.26 4.30 15.21
C LYS A 460 20.15 4.27 16.75
N ASN A 461 20.97 5.05 17.45
CA ASN A 461 20.96 5.18 18.91
C ASN A 461 20.32 6.49 19.38
N ALA A 462 20.21 7.48 18.49
CA ALA A 462 19.55 8.76 18.79
C ALA A 462 18.02 8.63 18.72
N GLY A 463 17.33 9.56 19.38
CA GLY A 463 15.90 9.77 19.17
C GLY A 463 15.63 10.66 17.96
N PHE A 464 14.36 10.90 17.69
CA PHE A 464 13.87 11.91 16.75
C PHE A 464 13.05 12.95 17.51
N ASN A 465 13.19 14.24 17.19
CA ASN A 465 12.35 15.27 17.82
C ASN A 465 10.88 15.05 17.47
N LEU A 466 9.98 15.19 18.45
CA LEU A 466 8.55 15.25 18.15
C LEU A 466 8.23 16.54 17.38
N ILE A 467 7.25 16.49 16.47
CA ILE A 467 6.91 17.69 15.66
C ILE A 467 6.41 18.87 16.49
N ASN A 468 5.84 18.61 17.68
CA ASN A 468 5.42 19.65 18.63
C ASN A 468 6.59 20.25 19.42
N LYS A 469 7.80 19.70 19.27
CA LYS A 469 9.05 20.08 19.93
C LYS A 469 9.05 19.90 21.46
N ILE A 470 8.08 19.17 22.01
CA ILE A 470 8.00 18.84 23.43
C ILE A 470 8.59 17.44 23.62
N GLY A 471 9.90 17.32 23.41
CA GLY A 471 10.65 16.08 23.61
C GLY A 471 10.99 15.29 22.34
N SER A 472 11.28 14.00 22.52
CA SER A 472 11.78 13.13 21.46
C SER A 472 11.20 11.70 21.53
N ALA A 473 11.24 11.01 20.41
CA ALA A 473 10.92 9.60 20.29
C ALA A 473 12.18 8.78 20.03
N ARG A 474 12.54 7.89 20.96
CA ARG A 474 13.61 6.91 20.80
C ARG A 474 13.05 5.59 20.27
N ILE A 475 13.74 4.99 19.30
CA ILE A 475 13.40 3.69 18.73
C ILE A 475 14.39 2.64 19.27
N GLU A 476 14.03 2.00 20.38
CA GLU A 476 14.82 0.92 20.96
C GLU A 476 14.85 -0.29 20.00
N GLY A 477 16.03 -0.90 19.84
CA GLY A 477 16.24 -2.04 18.93
C GLY A 477 16.61 -1.64 17.49
N LEU A 478 16.54 -0.35 17.13
CA LEU A 478 16.92 0.13 15.80
C LEU A 478 18.39 -0.16 15.46
N SER A 479 19.28 -0.15 16.46
CA SER A 479 20.70 -0.52 16.34
C SER A 479 20.93 -1.97 15.92
N ASN A 480 19.94 -2.87 16.11
CA ASN A 480 20.04 -4.28 15.74
C ASN A 480 19.78 -4.52 14.25
N PHE A 481 19.37 -3.49 13.51
CA PHE A 481 19.17 -3.57 12.07
C PHE A 481 20.49 -3.31 11.35
N SER A 482 20.71 -4.02 10.25
CA SER A 482 21.87 -3.82 9.38
C SER A 482 21.84 -2.40 8.77
N GLU A 483 20.67 -1.95 8.38
CA GLU A 483 20.40 -0.62 7.84
C GLU A 483 19.03 -0.11 8.36
N VAL A 484 18.72 1.19 8.28
CA VAL A 484 17.44 1.75 8.80
C VAL A 484 16.23 1.13 8.10
N PRO A 485 15.32 0.41 8.77
CA PRO A 485 14.28 -0.38 8.11
C PRO A 485 13.41 0.48 7.19
N VAL A 486 13.14 -0.06 5.99
CA VAL A 486 12.41 0.65 4.92
C VAL A 486 11.06 1.16 5.40
N GLU A 487 10.37 0.37 6.22
CA GLU A 487 9.03 0.68 6.74
C GLU A 487 9.04 1.25 8.16
N LEU A 488 10.14 1.91 8.59
CA LEU A 488 10.19 2.60 9.88
C LEU A 488 9.12 3.69 10.00
N PHE A 489 8.86 4.39 8.89
CA PHE A 489 7.87 5.44 8.80
C PHE A 489 6.72 5.00 7.89
N GLU A 490 5.47 5.14 8.35
CA GLU A 490 4.27 4.91 7.54
C GLU A 490 4.11 5.96 6.44
N GLU A 491 4.50 7.18 6.75
CA GLU A 491 4.37 8.32 5.86
C GLU A 491 5.54 9.28 6.10
N VAL A 492 6.04 9.89 5.03
CA VAL A 492 7.08 10.92 5.08
C VAL A 492 6.56 12.16 4.33
N LYS A 493 6.74 13.34 4.92
CA LYS A 493 6.32 14.64 4.37
C LYS A 493 7.42 15.68 4.49
N ILE A 494 7.31 16.72 3.67
CA ILE A 494 8.11 17.94 3.79
C ILE A 494 7.19 19.06 4.28
N THR A 495 7.49 19.63 5.45
CA THR A 495 6.70 20.68 6.10
C THR A 495 7.57 21.89 6.43
N SER A 496 6.95 22.98 6.88
CA SER A 496 7.66 24.16 7.41
C SER A 496 6.82 24.87 8.47
N ASP A 497 7.48 25.36 9.53
CA ASP A 497 6.84 26.20 10.55
C ASP A 497 6.76 27.67 10.11
N SER A 498 7.56 28.08 9.12
CA SER A 498 7.71 29.50 8.72
C SER A 498 7.36 29.79 7.26
N ASP A 499 7.50 28.81 6.36
CA ASP A 499 7.19 28.98 4.95
C ASP A 499 5.68 28.80 4.71
N THR A 500 4.98 29.93 4.58
CA THR A 500 3.53 29.96 4.40
C THR A 500 3.07 29.28 3.10
N HIS A 501 3.92 29.22 2.08
CA HIS A 501 3.61 28.49 0.85
C HIS A 501 3.60 26.99 1.12
N VAL A 502 4.63 26.47 1.78
CA VAL A 502 4.71 25.05 2.19
C VAL A 502 3.56 24.67 3.11
N GLN A 503 3.16 25.56 4.03
CA GLN A 503 2.00 25.32 4.90
C GLN A 503 0.71 25.11 4.10
N LYS A 504 0.46 25.94 3.09
CA LYS A 504 -0.69 25.77 2.19
C LYS A 504 -0.60 24.50 1.37
N LEU A 505 0.58 24.16 0.82
CA LEU A 505 0.75 22.93 0.06
C LEU A 505 0.40 21.68 0.90
N ASN A 506 0.72 21.71 2.20
CA ASN A 506 0.44 20.61 3.13
C ASN A 506 -1.04 20.49 3.53
N THR A 507 -1.92 21.45 3.19
CA THR A 507 -3.37 21.32 3.42
C THR A 507 -4.12 20.66 2.26
N ILE A 508 -3.46 20.41 1.13
CA ILE A 508 -4.08 19.81 -0.06
C ILE A 508 -4.51 18.37 0.24
N LYS A 509 -5.83 18.13 0.17
CA LYS A 509 -6.49 16.84 0.41
C LYS A 509 -6.52 15.95 -0.85
N ALA A 510 -6.46 16.56 -2.04
CA ALA A 510 -6.62 15.88 -3.32
C ALA A 510 -5.47 14.89 -3.60
N LYS A 511 -5.80 13.62 -3.87
CA LYS A 511 -4.84 12.54 -4.17
C LYS A 511 -4.65 12.34 -5.67
N TRP A 512 -4.85 13.38 -6.46
CA TRP A 512 -4.78 13.29 -7.92
C TRP A 512 -3.37 13.00 -8.39
N LYS A 513 -3.25 12.20 -9.45
CA LYS A 513 -2.00 11.98 -10.17
C LYS A 513 -2.06 12.75 -11.49
N LEU A 514 -1.35 13.87 -11.57
CA LEU A 514 -1.27 14.67 -12.79
C LEU A 514 -0.21 14.08 -13.71
N THR A 515 -0.55 13.94 -14.99
CA THR A 515 0.35 13.52 -16.07
C THR A 515 0.13 14.43 -17.28
N PHE A 516 1.08 14.46 -18.21
CA PHE A 516 0.95 15.23 -19.44
C PHE A 516 0.58 14.30 -20.60
N GLY A 517 -0.51 14.60 -21.31
CA GLY A 517 -1.04 13.74 -22.36
C GLY A 517 -0.26 13.83 -23.68
N THR A 518 -0.30 12.76 -24.47
CA THR A 518 0.34 12.65 -25.79
C THR A 518 -0.49 13.31 -26.91
N TYR A 519 -1.29 14.33 -26.58
CA TYR A 519 -2.12 15.05 -27.53
C TYR A 519 -1.28 15.88 -28.49
N ASN A 520 -1.68 15.95 -29.76
CA ASN A 520 -0.93 16.62 -30.81
C ASN A 520 -1.85 17.07 -31.97
N PRO A 521 -1.52 18.18 -32.64
CA PRO A 521 -2.35 18.75 -33.70
C PRO A 521 -2.39 17.89 -34.96
N GLU A 522 -1.38 17.03 -35.17
CA GLU A 522 -1.35 16.15 -36.35
C GLU A 522 -2.42 15.05 -36.28
N SER A 523 -2.81 14.64 -35.07
CA SER A 523 -3.84 13.61 -34.84
C SER A 523 -5.24 14.22 -34.68
N ASP A 524 -5.34 15.38 -34.03
CA ASP A 524 -6.59 16.12 -33.84
C ASP A 524 -6.26 17.60 -33.70
N SER A 525 -6.74 18.42 -34.64
CA SER A 525 -6.40 19.84 -34.77
C SER A 525 -6.86 20.69 -33.57
N LYS A 526 -7.71 20.15 -32.69
CA LYS A 526 -8.12 20.79 -31.44
C LYS A 526 -7.02 20.80 -30.38
N TRP A 527 -5.98 19.98 -30.52
CA TRP A 527 -4.90 19.83 -29.55
C TRP A 527 -3.60 20.47 -30.00
N CYS A 528 -2.84 20.96 -29.04
CA CYS A 528 -1.44 21.31 -29.20
C CYS A 528 -0.56 20.34 -28.42
N ARG A 529 0.71 20.22 -28.83
CA ARG A 529 1.71 19.52 -28.03
C ARG A 529 2.03 20.34 -26.80
N ILE A 530 1.97 19.70 -25.63
CA ILE A 530 2.39 20.33 -24.38
C ILE A 530 3.89 20.61 -24.38
N THR A 531 4.26 21.83 -23.99
CA THR A 531 5.66 22.27 -23.84
C THR A 531 6.02 22.39 -22.36
N PRO A 532 7.32 22.52 -22.01
CA PRO A 532 7.72 22.75 -20.62
C PRO A 532 7.05 23.97 -19.98
N LEU A 533 6.84 25.03 -20.77
CA LEU A 533 6.14 26.25 -20.35
C LEU A 533 4.71 25.95 -19.88
N TYR A 534 3.93 25.27 -20.71
CA TYR A 534 2.56 24.85 -20.38
C TYR A 534 2.54 23.84 -19.23
N ALA A 535 3.49 22.92 -19.19
CA ALA A 535 3.61 21.93 -18.13
C ALA A 535 3.78 22.59 -16.75
N ARG A 536 4.71 23.56 -16.62
CA ARG A 536 4.92 24.31 -15.37
C ARG A 536 3.68 25.10 -14.95
N GLU A 537 3.01 25.76 -15.91
CA GLU A 537 1.80 26.53 -15.62
C GLU A 537 0.64 25.63 -15.19
N TRP A 538 0.52 24.45 -15.81
CA TRP A 538 -0.44 23.43 -15.39
C TRP A 538 -0.23 22.99 -13.94
N VAL A 539 1.02 22.79 -13.51
CA VAL A 539 1.32 22.45 -12.11
C VAL A 539 0.84 23.56 -11.18
N ILE A 540 1.09 24.82 -11.55
CA ILE A 540 0.61 25.98 -10.77
C ILE A 540 -0.92 25.97 -10.67
N MET A 541 -1.60 25.90 -11.81
CA MET A 541 -3.06 25.94 -11.88
C MET A 541 -3.70 24.80 -11.10
N MET A 542 -3.26 23.55 -11.34
CA MET A 542 -3.84 22.38 -10.68
C MET A 542 -3.54 22.34 -9.18
N THR A 543 -2.40 22.88 -8.74
CA THR A 543 -2.10 23.00 -7.30
C THR A 543 -3.03 24.00 -6.63
N ASN A 544 -3.25 25.17 -7.24
CA ASN A 544 -4.22 26.14 -6.74
C ASN A 544 -5.64 25.57 -6.73
N PHE A 545 -6.04 24.85 -7.78
CA PHE A 545 -7.35 24.22 -7.84
C PHE A 545 -7.53 23.18 -6.74
N ALA A 546 -6.54 22.30 -6.56
CA ALA A 546 -6.54 21.29 -5.50
C ALA A 546 -6.57 21.93 -4.10
N TYR A 547 -5.83 23.03 -3.90
CA TYR A 547 -5.86 23.80 -2.66
C TYR A 547 -7.25 24.39 -2.41
N LEU A 548 -7.85 25.07 -3.39
CA LEU A 548 -9.20 25.63 -3.29
C LEU A 548 -10.22 24.60 -2.84
N LEU A 549 -10.23 23.42 -3.48
CA LEU A 549 -11.12 22.32 -3.10
C LEU A 549 -10.83 21.77 -1.69
N SER A 550 -9.63 21.98 -1.17
CA SER A 550 -9.24 21.49 0.16
C SER A 550 -9.64 22.43 1.30
N THR A 551 -10.07 23.65 0.97
CA THR A 551 -10.41 24.71 1.94
C THR A 551 -11.75 24.46 2.65
N PRO A 552 -11.91 24.97 3.88
CA PRO A 552 -13.21 25.03 4.56
C PRO A 552 -14.27 25.81 3.77
N GLU A 553 -13.87 26.81 2.98
CA GLU A 553 -14.75 27.59 2.11
C GLU A 553 -15.40 26.70 1.05
N PHE A 554 -14.62 25.90 0.33
CA PHE A 554 -15.17 24.94 -0.63
C PHE A 554 -16.09 23.94 0.04
N GLU A 555 -15.68 23.35 1.17
CA GLU A 555 -16.50 22.40 1.92
C GLU A 555 -17.86 23.02 2.30
N THR A 556 -17.84 24.25 2.79
CA THR A 556 -19.05 24.99 3.16
C THR A 556 -19.94 25.26 1.94
N LEU A 557 -19.38 25.73 0.82
CA LEU A 557 -20.15 25.97 -0.40
C LEU A 557 -20.73 24.69 -0.99
N TRP A 558 -19.99 23.58 -0.93
CA TRP A 558 -20.43 22.29 -1.45
C TRP A 558 -21.63 21.75 -0.67
N PHE A 559 -21.52 21.69 0.66
CA PHE A 559 -22.61 21.15 1.50
C PHE A 559 -23.79 22.12 1.68
N ASN A 560 -23.61 23.40 1.33
CA ASN A 560 -24.68 24.41 1.34
C ASN A 560 -24.98 24.96 -0.07
N HIS A 561 -24.76 24.15 -1.11
CA HIS A 561 -24.78 24.60 -2.51
C HIS A 561 -26.04 25.37 -2.88
N LYS A 562 -27.22 24.89 -2.46
CA LYS A 562 -28.50 25.57 -2.72
C LYS A 562 -28.55 26.97 -2.13
N ALA A 563 -28.10 27.13 -0.89
CA ALA A 563 -28.10 28.42 -0.21
C ALA A 563 -27.05 29.37 -0.79
N ALA A 564 -25.87 28.85 -1.14
CA ALA A 564 -24.76 29.65 -1.66
C ALA A 564 -24.93 30.05 -3.15
N MET A 565 -25.43 29.13 -3.98
CA MET A 565 -25.52 29.32 -5.43
C MET A 565 -26.93 29.63 -5.91
N GLY A 566 -27.95 29.40 -5.08
CA GLY A 566 -29.36 29.69 -5.35
C GLY A 566 -30.12 28.58 -6.09
N HIS A 567 -29.53 27.39 -6.23
CA HIS A 567 -30.15 26.24 -6.91
C HIS A 567 -29.56 24.91 -6.42
N ASP A 568 -30.29 23.81 -6.59
CA ASP A 568 -29.78 22.47 -6.29
C ASP A 568 -28.71 22.01 -7.31
N PHE A 569 -27.77 21.17 -6.86
CA PHE A 569 -26.88 20.43 -7.74
C PHE A 569 -27.62 19.22 -8.33
N PHE A 570 -27.30 18.80 -9.55
CA PHE A 570 -27.97 17.69 -10.23
C PHE A 570 -27.03 16.92 -11.18
N GLY A 571 -27.31 15.63 -11.37
CA GLY A 571 -26.56 14.72 -12.22
C GLY A 571 -27.04 14.69 -13.68
N ASN A 572 -26.67 13.62 -14.39
CA ASN A 572 -26.88 13.49 -15.84
C ASN A 572 -28.34 13.34 -16.28
N ALA A 573 -29.27 13.03 -15.36
CA ALA A 573 -30.70 13.05 -15.68
C ALA A 573 -31.27 14.47 -15.74
N GLY A 574 -30.47 15.48 -15.39
CA GLY A 574 -30.87 16.88 -15.39
C GLY A 574 -31.67 17.25 -14.14
N LYS A 575 -32.45 18.33 -14.26
CA LYS A 575 -33.21 18.98 -13.18
C LYS A 575 -34.52 18.24 -12.87
N VAL A 576 -34.42 16.94 -12.56
CA VAL A 576 -35.56 16.07 -12.26
C VAL A 576 -35.41 15.38 -10.91
N GLU A 577 -36.52 14.99 -10.29
CA GLU A 577 -36.51 14.12 -9.12
C GLU A 577 -36.20 12.67 -9.52
N GLY A 578 -35.34 12.00 -8.78
CA GLY A 578 -35.02 10.58 -8.99
C GLY A 578 -33.53 10.29 -9.22
N THR A 579 -33.22 9.06 -9.61
CA THR A 579 -31.85 8.59 -9.81
C THR A 579 -31.11 9.46 -10.83
N ASN A 580 -29.89 9.90 -10.49
CA ASN A 580 -29.05 10.79 -11.29
C ASN A 580 -29.67 12.17 -11.61
N GLY A 581 -30.77 12.56 -10.96
CA GLY A 581 -31.37 13.89 -11.03
C GLY A 581 -30.80 14.83 -9.97
N PHE A 582 -31.64 15.57 -9.24
CA PHE A 582 -31.20 16.41 -8.12
C PHE A 582 -30.46 15.61 -7.03
N PHE A 583 -29.35 16.17 -6.54
CA PHE A 583 -28.51 15.54 -5.51
C PHE A 583 -29.19 15.56 -4.14
N LYS A 584 -29.08 14.44 -3.43
CA LYS A 584 -29.47 14.30 -2.03
C LYS A 584 -28.24 14.42 -1.12
N ALA A 585 -28.45 14.54 0.20
CA ALA A 585 -27.36 14.69 1.17
C ALA A 585 -26.28 13.58 1.06
N ALA A 586 -26.69 12.34 0.79
CA ALA A 586 -25.78 11.22 0.56
C ALA A 586 -24.92 11.40 -0.71
N ASP A 587 -25.45 12.03 -1.77
CA ASP A 587 -24.72 12.31 -2.99
C ASP A 587 -23.61 13.35 -2.76
N TYR A 588 -23.92 14.44 -2.05
CA TYR A 588 -22.91 15.44 -1.68
C TYR A 588 -21.75 14.81 -0.89
N THR A 589 -22.06 13.94 0.08
CA THR A 589 -21.04 13.27 0.91
C THR A 589 -20.18 12.31 0.08
N ARG A 590 -20.83 11.47 -0.75
CA ARG A 590 -20.14 10.54 -1.64
C ARG A 590 -19.23 11.28 -2.61
N VAL A 591 -19.78 12.26 -3.32
CA VAL A 591 -19.07 13.02 -4.35
C VAL A 591 -17.96 13.89 -3.77
N TYR A 592 -18.15 14.50 -2.59
CA TYR A 592 -17.09 15.25 -1.91
C TYR A 592 -15.83 14.38 -1.74
N ASN A 593 -16.01 13.12 -1.32
CA ASN A 593 -14.91 12.17 -1.23
C ASN A 593 -14.36 11.77 -2.61
N GLU A 594 -15.22 11.56 -3.61
CA GLU A 594 -14.78 11.23 -4.98
C GLU A 594 -13.93 12.36 -5.60
N ILE A 595 -14.25 13.63 -5.35
CA ILE A 595 -13.49 14.78 -5.85
C ILE A 595 -12.02 14.66 -5.45
N PHE A 596 -11.71 14.35 -4.19
CA PHE A 596 -10.33 14.18 -3.75
C PHE A 596 -9.67 12.87 -4.23
N ASN A 597 -10.46 11.86 -4.60
CA ASN A 597 -9.98 10.54 -5.02
C ASN A 597 -10.20 10.27 -6.52
N ARG A 598 -10.28 11.31 -7.36
CA ARG A 598 -10.50 11.23 -8.83
C ARG A 598 -9.48 10.36 -9.60
N GLY A 599 -8.31 10.10 -9.02
CA GLY A 599 -7.26 9.29 -9.66
C GLY A 599 -6.38 10.09 -10.62
N GLN A 600 -6.10 9.53 -11.80
CA GLN A 600 -5.19 10.14 -12.80
C GLN A 600 -5.89 11.21 -13.64
N ILE A 601 -5.20 12.33 -13.88
CA ILE A 601 -5.63 13.43 -14.75
C ILE A 601 -4.54 13.67 -15.80
N SER A 602 -4.88 13.45 -17.06
CA SER A 602 -4.04 13.66 -18.25
C SER A 602 -4.27 15.08 -18.78
N LEU A 603 -3.32 15.96 -18.44
CA LEU A 603 -3.33 17.38 -18.78
C LEU A 603 -2.92 17.59 -20.23
N GLY A 604 -3.63 18.47 -20.93
CA GLY A 604 -3.32 18.84 -22.32
C GLY A 604 -3.52 20.32 -22.61
N VAL A 605 -3.15 20.72 -23.82
CA VAL A 605 -3.30 22.09 -24.31
C VAL A 605 -4.22 22.04 -25.53
N THR A 606 -5.30 22.81 -25.51
CA THR A 606 -6.26 22.86 -26.62
C THR A 606 -6.18 24.18 -27.38
N ASN A 607 -6.75 24.20 -28.59
CA ASN A 607 -6.99 25.40 -29.39
C ASN A 607 -8.37 25.29 -30.07
N MET A 608 -9.43 25.39 -29.26
CA MET A 608 -10.79 25.15 -29.78
C MET A 608 -11.88 26.08 -29.21
N GLY A 609 -11.48 27.14 -28.49
CA GLY A 609 -12.36 28.14 -27.90
C GLY A 609 -12.70 27.91 -26.42
N GLY A 610 -12.07 26.95 -25.74
CA GLY A 610 -12.35 26.65 -24.33
C GLY A 610 -11.49 25.54 -23.75
N GLY A 611 -11.94 24.29 -23.91
CA GLY A 611 -11.24 23.13 -23.37
C GLY A 611 -11.87 21.80 -23.80
N LEU A 612 -11.25 20.71 -23.33
CA LEU A 612 -11.72 19.34 -23.49
C LEU A 612 -11.52 18.55 -22.21
N GLY A 613 -12.61 18.02 -21.67
CA GLY A 613 -12.63 17.15 -20.50
C GLY A 613 -13.35 15.84 -20.76
N GLY A 614 -13.03 14.82 -19.96
CA GLY A 614 -13.73 13.53 -19.99
C GLY A 614 -12.88 12.38 -19.51
N GLY A 615 -13.42 11.56 -18.60
CA GLY A 615 -12.65 10.47 -17.98
C GLY A 615 -11.38 11.00 -17.29
N GLN A 616 -10.21 10.67 -17.83
CA GLN A 616 -8.92 11.17 -17.35
C GLN A 616 -8.47 12.47 -18.04
N VAL A 617 -9.08 12.88 -19.16
CA VAL A 617 -8.64 14.02 -19.96
C VAL A 617 -9.03 15.35 -19.28
N LEU A 618 -8.10 16.30 -19.30
CA LEU A 618 -8.33 17.70 -18.95
C LEU A 618 -7.41 18.60 -19.79
N GLY A 619 -7.95 19.23 -20.82
CA GLY A 619 -7.26 20.19 -21.68
C GLY A 619 -7.95 21.55 -21.67
N VAL A 620 -7.17 22.62 -21.74
CA VAL A 620 -7.69 23.99 -21.84
C VAL A 620 -6.88 24.82 -22.82
N ASP A 621 -7.50 25.87 -23.34
CA ASP A 621 -6.91 26.79 -24.31
C ASP A 621 -5.84 27.71 -23.70
N GLY A 622 -4.91 28.16 -24.56
CA GLY A 622 -3.75 28.99 -24.19
C GLY A 622 -4.06 30.23 -23.35
N TRP A 623 -5.20 30.90 -23.59
CA TRP A 623 -5.57 32.12 -22.87
C TRP A 623 -5.94 31.87 -21.40
N ILE A 624 -6.31 30.64 -21.01
CA ILE A 624 -6.69 30.29 -19.63
C ILE A 624 -5.44 30.22 -18.74
N TYR A 625 -4.31 29.76 -19.27
CA TYR A 625 -3.00 29.75 -18.59
C TYR A 625 -2.50 31.13 -18.20
N TYR A 626 -2.95 32.15 -18.92
CA TYR A 626 -2.73 33.54 -18.54
C TYR A 626 -3.83 34.02 -17.59
N GLY A 627 -5.10 33.79 -17.97
CA GLY A 627 -6.25 34.46 -17.37
C GLY A 627 -6.54 34.03 -15.93
N HIS A 628 -6.05 32.87 -15.50
CA HIS A 628 -6.35 32.28 -14.20
C HIS A 628 -5.82 33.09 -13.00
N TYR A 629 -4.85 33.98 -13.20
CA TYR A 629 -4.40 34.95 -12.19
C TYR A 629 -5.29 36.21 -12.10
N ARG A 630 -6.17 36.44 -13.08
CA ARG A 630 -6.78 37.76 -13.33
C ARG A 630 -8.26 37.69 -13.76
N GLN A 631 -8.52 37.44 -15.05
CA GLN A 631 -9.84 37.68 -15.69
C GLN A 631 -10.65 36.43 -16.00
N SER A 632 -10.01 35.28 -16.26
CA SER A 632 -10.74 34.07 -16.70
C SER A 632 -11.19 33.17 -15.55
N GLY A 633 -10.63 33.41 -14.36
CA GLY A 633 -10.84 32.55 -13.19
C GLY A 633 -10.56 31.09 -13.51
N TYR A 634 -11.27 30.19 -12.84
CA TYR A 634 -11.14 28.73 -12.96
C TYR A 634 -12.37 28.09 -13.61
N ARG A 635 -13.28 28.91 -14.18
CA ARG A 635 -14.53 28.47 -14.80
C ARG A 635 -14.35 27.27 -15.72
N ILE A 636 -13.57 27.43 -16.79
CA ILE A 636 -13.40 26.40 -17.82
C ILE A 636 -12.61 25.20 -17.26
N VAL A 637 -11.61 25.44 -16.41
CA VAL A 637 -10.91 24.35 -15.73
C VAL A 637 -11.89 23.50 -14.93
N ALA A 638 -12.81 24.11 -14.19
CA ALA A 638 -13.83 23.41 -13.40
C ALA A 638 -14.86 22.70 -14.28
N HIS A 639 -15.29 23.32 -15.39
CA HIS A 639 -16.18 22.71 -16.38
C HIS A 639 -15.57 21.42 -16.94
N GLU A 640 -14.34 21.50 -17.48
CA GLU A 640 -13.67 20.36 -18.07
C GLU A 640 -13.29 19.32 -17.01
N PHE A 641 -13.00 19.76 -15.79
CA PHE A 641 -12.81 18.88 -14.66
C PHE A 641 -14.11 18.12 -14.34
N GLY A 642 -15.28 18.74 -14.45
CA GLY A 642 -16.59 18.14 -14.18
C GLY A 642 -16.99 16.99 -15.11
N HIS A 643 -16.46 16.96 -16.34
CA HIS A 643 -16.71 15.88 -17.32
C HIS A 643 -16.24 14.48 -16.87
N HIS A 644 -15.55 14.37 -15.73
CA HIS A 644 -15.29 13.07 -15.10
C HIS A 644 -16.57 12.39 -14.59
N TRP A 645 -17.51 13.15 -14.03
CA TRP A 645 -18.75 12.63 -13.45
C TRP A 645 -19.97 12.87 -14.34
N GLY A 646 -19.94 13.94 -15.11
CA GLY A 646 -21.12 14.43 -15.83
C GLY A 646 -20.86 14.79 -17.28
N ASN A 647 -21.89 15.38 -17.87
CA ASN A 647 -21.83 16.02 -19.19
C ASN A 647 -22.60 17.36 -19.14
N HIS A 648 -22.78 18.00 -20.30
CA HIS A 648 -23.47 19.30 -20.41
C HIS A 648 -24.92 19.31 -19.90
N SER A 649 -25.55 18.15 -19.72
CA SER A 649 -26.89 18.02 -19.13
C SER A 649 -26.90 18.02 -17.59
N SER A 650 -25.73 18.09 -16.95
CA SER A 650 -25.57 18.01 -15.50
C SER A 650 -24.93 19.27 -14.91
N ALA A 651 -25.08 19.49 -13.61
CA ALA A 651 -24.45 20.60 -12.89
C ALA A 651 -22.91 20.50 -12.82
N TRP A 652 -22.30 19.44 -13.36
CA TRP A 652 -20.85 19.29 -13.44
C TRP A 652 -20.20 20.11 -14.55
N ALA A 653 -20.85 20.14 -15.72
CA ALA A 653 -20.29 20.74 -16.95
C ALA A 653 -21.38 21.52 -17.71
N MET A 654 -22.36 22.08 -17.01
CA MET A 654 -23.33 23.00 -17.60
C MET A 654 -22.80 24.42 -17.47
N GLU A 655 -22.70 25.11 -18.61
CA GLU A 655 -22.16 26.47 -18.69
C GLU A 655 -22.84 27.42 -17.70
N GLY A 656 -22.03 28.12 -16.91
CA GLY A 656 -22.51 29.10 -15.92
C GLY A 656 -23.34 28.53 -14.77
N TRP A 657 -23.36 27.21 -14.58
CA TRP A 657 -24.15 26.54 -13.54
C TRP A 657 -23.27 25.66 -12.63
N GLY A 658 -23.78 25.30 -11.45
CA GLY A 658 -23.24 24.20 -10.66
C GLY A 658 -21.77 24.34 -10.29
N PHE A 659 -20.96 23.34 -10.63
CA PHE A 659 -19.55 23.25 -10.25
C PHE A 659 -18.71 24.33 -10.92
N GLU A 660 -18.95 24.59 -12.22
CA GLU A 660 -18.29 25.64 -12.99
C GLU A 660 -18.42 27.01 -12.31
N ALA A 661 -19.66 27.47 -12.09
CA ALA A 661 -19.92 28.79 -11.53
C ALA A 661 -19.47 28.91 -10.07
N MET A 662 -19.60 27.83 -9.29
CA MET A 662 -19.18 27.81 -7.89
C MET A 662 -17.67 27.96 -7.78
N MET A 663 -16.91 27.19 -8.57
CA MET A 663 -15.45 27.24 -8.53
C MET A 663 -14.89 28.54 -9.08
N ASP A 664 -15.54 29.12 -10.09
CA ASP A 664 -15.16 30.43 -10.63
C ASP A 664 -15.35 31.53 -9.59
N ASN A 665 -16.53 31.58 -8.96
CA ASN A 665 -16.82 32.56 -7.91
C ASN A 665 -15.89 32.40 -6.70
N LEU A 666 -15.59 31.17 -6.31
CA LEU A 666 -14.67 30.86 -5.22
C LEU A 666 -13.24 31.29 -5.56
N ASN A 667 -12.76 31.00 -6.76
CA ASN A 667 -11.42 31.43 -7.17
C ASN A 667 -11.28 32.96 -7.07
N PHE A 668 -12.26 33.71 -7.55
CA PHE A 668 -12.29 35.17 -7.44
C PHE A 668 -12.37 35.67 -5.98
N TYR A 669 -13.12 34.99 -5.12
CA TYR A 669 -13.17 35.29 -3.68
C TYR A 669 -11.77 35.21 -3.05
N PHE A 670 -10.99 34.20 -3.43
CA PHE A 670 -9.59 34.06 -3.00
C PHE A 670 -8.68 35.10 -3.65
N GLN A 671 -8.80 35.36 -4.96
CA GLN A 671 -7.95 36.35 -5.64
C GLN A 671 -8.02 37.76 -5.03
N ARG A 672 -9.18 38.14 -4.48
CA ARG A 672 -9.35 39.42 -3.75
C ARG A 672 -8.56 39.50 -2.43
N GLN A 673 -8.04 38.38 -1.96
CA GLN A 673 -7.31 38.27 -0.70
C GLN A 673 -5.83 37.97 -1.01
N PRO A 674 -4.93 38.95 -0.88
CA PRO A 674 -3.51 38.75 -1.17
C PRO A 674 -2.92 37.59 -0.39
N GLY A 675 -2.22 36.70 -1.10
CA GLY A 675 -1.57 35.54 -0.49
C GLY A 675 -2.54 34.46 0.01
N SER A 676 -3.79 34.43 -0.44
CA SER A 676 -4.76 33.40 -0.05
C SER A 676 -4.55 32.06 -0.78
N LEU A 677 -3.99 32.08 -1.99
CA LEU A 677 -3.65 30.90 -2.77
C LEU A 677 -2.14 30.56 -2.65
N PRO A 678 -1.74 29.30 -2.97
CA PRO A 678 -0.33 28.93 -3.08
C PRO A 678 0.42 29.77 -4.13
N TYR A 679 -0.16 29.92 -5.33
CA TYR A 679 0.48 30.65 -6.43
C TYR A 679 -0.40 31.81 -6.89
N MET A 680 0.08 33.03 -6.74
CA MET A 680 -0.61 34.23 -7.22
C MET A 680 0.28 35.16 -8.04
N ASP A 681 1.58 34.87 -8.13
CA ASP A 681 2.54 35.68 -8.88
C ASP A 681 2.65 35.19 -10.34
N PRO A 682 2.18 35.96 -11.33
CA PRO A 682 2.24 35.58 -12.74
C PRO A 682 3.67 35.55 -13.30
N ASN A 683 4.67 36.06 -12.56
CA ASN A 683 6.07 36.03 -12.95
C ASN A 683 6.79 34.74 -12.57
N LEU A 684 6.18 33.84 -11.78
CA LEU A 684 6.83 32.59 -11.37
C LEU A 684 7.23 31.70 -12.56
N ASN A 685 6.40 31.66 -13.59
CA ASN A 685 6.69 30.94 -14.84
C ASN A 685 6.86 31.90 -16.04
N SER A 686 6.61 33.20 -15.83
CA SER A 686 6.61 34.25 -16.85
C SER A 686 5.85 33.86 -18.12
N PHE A 687 4.75 33.11 -17.99
CA PHE A 687 3.96 32.64 -19.13
C PHE A 687 3.48 33.80 -20.01
N HIS A 688 3.13 34.91 -19.35
CA HIS A 688 2.64 36.12 -19.99
C HIS A 688 3.67 36.92 -20.78
N THR A 689 4.96 36.63 -20.65
CA THR A 689 6.02 37.36 -21.37
C THR A 689 6.43 36.65 -22.65
N ARG A 690 5.79 35.52 -22.98
CA ARG A 690 6.15 34.67 -24.11
C ARG A 690 5.56 35.19 -25.40
N SER A 691 6.32 34.97 -26.47
CA SER A 691 5.93 35.38 -27.82
C SER A 691 4.82 34.48 -28.37
N ASN A 692 3.96 34.99 -29.25
CA ASN A 692 2.82 34.20 -29.77
C ASN A 692 3.27 32.93 -30.51
N ASP A 693 4.47 32.91 -31.10
CA ASP A 693 5.04 31.73 -31.76
C ASP A 693 5.45 30.61 -30.79
N GLU A 694 5.64 30.91 -29.50
CA GLU A 694 5.84 29.92 -28.43
C GLU A 694 4.53 29.36 -27.87
N LEU A 695 3.39 29.93 -28.27
CA LEU A 695 2.07 29.65 -27.71
C LEU A 695 1.17 28.86 -28.68
N CYS A 696 0.29 28.07 -28.08
CA CYS A 696 -0.82 27.41 -28.76
C CYS A 696 -1.97 28.42 -28.95
N GLY A 697 -1.96 29.12 -30.08
CA GLY A 697 -2.96 30.12 -30.46
C GLY A 697 -2.67 31.52 -29.89
N ASP A 698 -3.40 32.52 -30.40
CA ASP A 698 -3.23 33.92 -30.00
C ASP A 698 -3.93 34.24 -28.67
N ILE A 699 -3.28 35.04 -27.82
CA ILE A 699 -3.87 35.59 -26.59
C ILE A 699 -4.27 37.04 -26.84
N ARG A 700 -5.52 37.39 -26.50
CA ARG A 700 -6.02 38.77 -26.67
C ARG A 700 -5.41 39.72 -25.63
N ASP A 701 -5.06 40.93 -26.06
CA ASP A 701 -4.44 41.98 -25.23
C ASP A 701 -5.24 42.38 -23.98
N ASN A 702 -6.57 42.29 -24.05
CA ASN A 702 -7.43 42.63 -22.91
C ASN A 702 -7.27 41.64 -21.75
N ILE A 703 -6.97 40.38 -22.05
CA ILE A 703 -6.61 39.38 -21.05
C ILE A 703 -5.23 39.74 -20.49
N LEU A 704 -4.23 40.00 -21.37
CA LEU A 704 -2.85 40.39 -21.01
C LEU A 704 -2.74 41.61 -20.09
N ASN A 705 -3.71 42.52 -20.15
CA ASN A 705 -3.73 43.76 -19.38
C ASN A 705 -4.76 43.77 -18.22
N GLY A 706 -5.37 42.62 -17.91
CA GLY A 706 -6.37 42.52 -16.85
C GLY A 706 -5.82 42.78 -15.44
N VAL A 707 -6.62 43.35 -14.55
CA VAL A 707 -6.24 43.59 -13.14
C VAL A 707 -7.19 42.82 -12.23
N ALA A 708 -6.65 41.99 -11.33
CA ALA A 708 -7.43 41.16 -10.40
C ALA A 708 -8.33 41.98 -9.45
N SER A 709 -8.03 43.27 -9.22
CA SER A 709 -8.83 44.16 -8.37
C SER A 709 -10.14 44.65 -8.99
N LYS A 710 -10.39 44.36 -10.28
CA LYS A 710 -11.62 44.76 -11.00
C LYS A 710 -12.66 43.64 -11.10
N THR A 711 -12.42 42.52 -10.43
CA THR A 711 -13.33 41.38 -10.47
C THR A 711 -14.64 41.70 -9.74
N PRO A 712 -15.81 41.51 -10.38
CA PRO A 712 -17.10 41.84 -9.78
C PRO A 712 -17.34 41.05 -8.49
N TRP A 713 -18.00 41.69 -7.53
CA TRP A 713 -18.57 41.04 -6.36
C TRP A 713 -19.57 39.97 -6.81
N ASN A 714 -19.44 38.76 -6.29
CA ASN A 714 -20.17 37.58 -6.74
C ASN A 714 -20.95 36.90 -5.59
N LYS A 715 -21.67 35.82 -5.92
CA LYS A 715 -22.52 35.10 -4.96
C LYS A 715 -21.74 34.52 -3.78
N VAL A 716 -20.51 34.08 -4.00
CA VAL A 716 -19.66 33.51 -2.94
C VAL A 716 -19.20 34.60 -1.97
N ASP A 717 -18.86 35.79 -2.48
CA ASP A 717 -18.55 36.94 -1.61
C ASP A 717 -19.75 37.31 -0.74
N GLU A 718 -20.94 37.41 -1.35
CA GLU A 718 -22.17 37.74 -0.63
C GLU A 718 -22.51 36.67 0.41
N TYR A 719 -22.35 35.40 0.06
CA TYR A 719 -22.58 34.29 0.97
C TYR A 719 -21.66 34.35 2.19
N PHE A 720 -20.34 34.51 2.01
CA PHE A 720 -19.40 34.56 3.14
C PHE A 720 -19.42 35.87 3.92
N LYS A 721 -19.84 36.98 3.30
CA LYS A 721 -20.16 38.22 4.03
C LYS A 721 -21.28 37.98 5.06
N ASN A 722 -22.29 37.21 4.68
CA ASN A 722 -23.45 36.92 5.54
C ASN A 722 -23.25 35.69 6.44
N ASN A 723 -22.32 34.80 6.09
CA ASN A 723 -22.04 33.55 6.79
C ASN A 723 -20.52 33.40 7.01
N PRO A 724 -19.90 34.24 7.87
CA PRO A 724 -18.46 34.19 8.08
C PRO A 724 -18.03 32.88 8.73
N LEU A 725 -16.93 32.30 8.25
CA LEU A 725 -16.34 31.10 8.86
C LEU A 725 -15.59 31.47 10.15
N PRO A 726 -15.57 30.57 11.17
CA PRO A 726 -14.70 30.73 12.33
C PRO A 726 -13.24 30.78 11.85
N LYS A 727 -12.52 31.83 12.27
CA LYS A 727 -11.07 31.96 12.00
C LYS A 727 -10.26 31.07 12.92
#